data_AF-A0A3D2MGC9-F1
#
_entry.id   AF-A0A3D2MGC9-F1
#
_cell.length_a   1.000
_cell.length_b   1.000
_cell.length_c   1.000
_cell.angle_alpha   90.00
_cell.angle_beta   90.00
_cell.angle_gamma   90.00
#
_symmetry.space_group_name_H-M   'P 1'
#
loop_
_entity.id
_entity.type
_entity.pdbx_description
1 polymer ?
#
loop_
_entity_poly.entity_id
_entity_poly.type
_entity_poly.pdbx_seq_one_letter_code
_entity_poly.pdbx_strand_id
1 'polypeptide(L)'
;MTKKKKEQKVTITQEDEAQARAVLEQYHTIAGKLRSSVDQEQEKAALSTVSSLTEAAQMALLKALSREHHTDAADVLNAIYELSPMKSIHKEARRSLIRLEEVRIYPQWEPSVERLSPIDEIRSAAIMEEANYPARFWKGYVTDSRDVGEVQLMLLWEQGKDYKDVRLLGFLLEFWHDGVKDFFTRIESKRSVERLVEQTSTNTDLVDCSLAKGRRLIEEALAVNKKYGTPIHKDFRLSLSLVNKLVLENPDIPDEEEEEEEFEEEIDDDEISAQLAPFAVVTGFIEAWASEEYDKAYNYLASDSRLREGLSQDEWVERREEWADEAEPEDLKPVFIHELEVKKSGIWLPNPFSRGATNTEKEVEAGWSIELADTIEEGQLPELPQETIFYKETGRHWFWTSYKLVDEPGGWRILDMVDEGKNAQTIAVAELRNRIKNHNKQIEEITRKHNPTDPDALQYIEKVLLHTALALYYDDALIKQDPHDDTTYYDAIGRTVLLRDVERRIAYLEELARQFPEKRGEALLQIGELQVDLSEKYDELEDEEERTEHFQELAEATLRESLTIEDSTVGRIALADLFLNIGDDEKLDEAEDELHHAQTLTSDNEELAIIECRLGSVATEREEYEAALSHYQRVEELDPAHGDTKYNLGSTQHKLGRTEEAIANLKQAIESDPQAIDAYAELFSVYLDANQVSMAREVLEEGIEAIPSTIELRLLLASTYIKENDLRGAEELVSEAEKIDPFDESVRMYRQVLTISKHLPPARKKKSKKR
;
A
#
# COMPACT_ATOMS: atom_id res chain seq x y z
N MET A 1 -44.84 -29.27 12.70
CA MET A 1 -45.35 -27.87 12.64
C MET A 1 -44.79 -27.09 13.81
N THR A 2 -43.64 -26.46 13.58
CA THR A 2 -43.01 -25.48 14.47
C THR A 2 -42.31 -24.52 13.50
N LYS A 3 -42.89 -23.33 13.34
CA LYS A 3 -42.43 -22.31 12.37
C LYS A 3 -41.03 -21.83 12.76
N LYS A 4 -40.09 -21.88 11.80
CA LYS A 4 -38.77 -21.23 11.85
C LYS A 4 -38.95 -19.71 11.99
N LYS A 5 -38.10 -19.08 12.80
CA LYS A 5 -37.95 -17.62 12.89
C LYS A 5 -37.03 -17.19 11.74
N LYS A 6 -37.60 -16.41 10.80
CA LYS A 6 -36.86 -15.49 9.91
C LYS A 6 -36.11 -14.49 10.78
N GLU A 7 -34.90 -14.07 10.43
CA GLU A 7 -34.46 -12.74 10.86
C GLU A 7 -35.30 -11.72 10.10
N GLN A 8 -36.10 -11.02 10.90
CA GLN A 8 -37.07 -10.05 10.48
C GLN A 8 -36.34 -8.73 10.39
N LYS A 9 -36.53 -8.00 9.28
CA LYS A 9 -36.43 -6.54 9.23
C LYS A 9 -36.86 -5.99 10.60
N VAL A 10 -35.97 -5.33 11.34
CA VAL A 10 -36.24 -4.89 12.71
C VAL A 10 -37.52 -4.07 12.68
N THR A 11 -38.62 -4.67 13.13
CA THR A 11 -39.96 -4.11 12.94
C THR A 11 -40.16 -3.13 14.07
N ILE A 12 -39.87 -1.86 13.81
CA ILE A 12 -40.01 -0.77 14.79
C ILE A 12 -41.49 -0.68 15.18
N THR A 13 -41.80 -0.94 16.44
CA THR A 13 -43.16 -0.82 16.96
C THR A 13 -43.45 0.61 17.40
N GLN A 14 -44.73 0.96 17.60
CA GLN A 14 -45.11 2.25 18.18
C GLN A 14 -44.52 2.46 19.60
N GLU A 15 -44.23 1.37 20.32
CA GLU A 15 -43.59 1.41 21.63
C GLU A 15 -42.09 1.75 21.50
N ASP A 16 -41.40 1.17 20.51
CA ASP A 16 -39.99 1.50 20.21
C ASP A 16 -39.85 2.96 19.75
N GLU A 17 -40.78 3.46 18.92
CA GLU A 17 -40.80 4.87 18.53
C GLU A 17 -41.08 5.82 19.71
N ALA A 18 -41.86 5.38 20.70
CA ALA A 18 -42.14 6.17 21.90
C ALA A 18 -40.90 6.22 22.82
N GLN A 19 -40.18 5.10 22.95
CA GLN A 19 -38.92 5.04 23.70
C GLN A 19 -37.82 5.88 23.03
N ALA A 20 -37.69 5.77 21.70
CA ALA A 20 -36.75 6.59 20.93
C ALA A 20 -37.06 8.09 21.08
N ARG A 21 -38.34 8.50 20.99
CA ARG A 21 -38.76 9.90 21.21
C ARG A 21 -38.42 10.41 22.62
N ALA A 22 -38.59 9.59 23.65
CA ALA A 22 -38.28 9.97 25.02
C ALA A 22 -36.78 10.22 25.26
N VAL A 23 -35.91 9.50 24.54
CA VAL A 23 -34.44 9.72 24.58
C VAL A 23 -34.02 10.85 23.65
N LEU A 24 -34.69 11.02 22.51
CA LEU A 24 -34.48 12.14 21.60
C LEU A 24 -34.71 13.48 22.32
N GLU A 25 -35.73 13.61 23.17
CA GLU A 25 -35.93 14.84 23.97
C GLU A 25 -34.74 15.19 24.89
N GLN A 26 -33.79 14.28 25.09
CA GLN A 26 -32.63 14.44 25.96
C GLN A 26 -31.30 14.50 25.21
N TYR A 27 -31.27 14.46 23.86
CA TYR A 27 -30.01 14.34 23.10
C TYR A 27 -29.03 15.50 23.37
N HIS A 28 -29.52 16.74 23.52
CA HIS A 28 -28.69 17.88 23.92
C HIS A 28 -28.02 17.68 25.30
N THR A 29 -28.72 17.04 26.23
CA THR A 29 -28.17 16.75 27.57
C THR A 29 -27.13 15.62 27.49
N ILE A 30 -27.32 14.66 26.57
CA ILE A 30 -26.36 13.58 26.33
C ILE A 30 -25.09 14.14 25.68
N ALA A 31 -25.23 14.97 24.63
CA ALA A 31 -24.10 15.65 23.99
C ALA A 31 -23.32 16.53 24.97
N GLY A 32 -24.01 17.30 25.82
CA GLY A 32 -23.37 18.11 26.86
C GLY A 32 -22.59 17.26 27.88
N LYS A 33 -23.09 16.07 28.22
CA LYS A 33 -22.37 15.13 29.09
C LYS A 33 -21.15 14.54 28.39
N LEU A 34 -21.28 14.14 27.13
CA LEU A 34 -20.20 13.60 26.30
C LEU A 34 -19.04 14.61 26.23
N ARG A 35 -19.31 15.87 25.86
CA ARG A 35 -18.27 16.93 25.82
C ARG A 35 -17.65 17.26 27.17
N SER A 36 -18.34 16.98 28.28
CA SER A 36 -17.81 17.18 29.63
C SER A 36 -17.13 15.94 30.23
N SER A 37 -17.14 14.82 29.50
CA SER A 37 -16.54 13.57 29.96
C SER A 37 -15.02 13.65 29.82
N VAL A 38 -14.30 13.14 30.82
CA VAL A 38 -12.82 13.13 30.84
C VAL A 38 -12.23 11.73 30.71
N ASP A 39 -13.09 10.71 30.65
CA ASP A 39 -12.73 9.31 30.53
C ASP A 39 -13.87 8.52 29.87
N GLN A 40 -13.54 7.33 29.35
CA GLN A 40 -14.49 6.47 28.63
C GLN A 40 -15.60 5.91 29.56
N GLU A 41 -15.40 5.86 30.89
CA GLU A 41 -16.45 5.44 31.81
C GLU A 41 -17.57 6.50 31.89
N GLN A 42 -17.20 7.77 31.88
CA GLN A 42 -18.14 8.90 31.85
C GLN A 42 -18.88 8.99 30.51
N GLU A 43 -18.21 8.67 29.40
CA GLU A 43 -18.82 8.62 28.07
C GLU A 43 -19.85 7.48 27.97
N LYS A 44 -19.47 6.27 28.43
CA LYS A 44 -20.39 5.12 28.53
C LYS A 44 -21.55 5.40 29.48
N ALA A 45 -21.31 6.15 30.57
CA ALA A 45 -22.36 6.60 31.47
C ALA A 45 -23.28 7.63 30.81
N ALA A 46 -22.77 8.52 29.97
CA ALA A 46 -23.55 9.49 29.21
C ALA A 46 -24.48 8.79 28.20
N LEU A 47 -24.02 7.72 27.56
CA LEU A 47 -24.80 6.88 26.62
C LEU A 47 -25.66 5.81 27.30
N SER A 48 -25.64 5.68 28.63
CA SER A 48 -26.36 4.61 29.34
C SER A 48 -27.88 4.59 29.06
N THR A 49 -28.49 5.74 28.82
CA THR A 49 -29.90 5.84 28.43
C THR A 49 -30.17 5.31 27.03
N VAL A 50 -29.22 5.48 26.11
CA VAL A 50 -29.29 4.96 24.73
C VAL A 50 -29.03 3.45 24.72
N SER A 51 -27.98 2.98 25.39
CA SER A 51 -27.61 1.56 25.42
C SER A 51 -28.61 0.69 26.17
N SER A 52 -29.48 1.28 27.01
CA SER A 52 -30.57 0.59 27.68
C SER A 52 -31.81 0.33 26.80
N LEU A 53 -31.89 0.95 25.62
CA LEU A 53 -32.98 0.76 24.66
C LEU A 53 -32.88 -0.59 23.94
N THR A 54 -34.01 -1.10 23.46
CA THR A 54 -34.03 -2.24 22.52
C THR A 54 -33.29 -1.85 21.23
N GLU A 55 -32.75 -2.83 20.51
CA GLU A 55 -32.09 -2.59 19.21
C GLU A 55 -33.02 -1.86 18.23
N ALA A 56 -34.32 -2.20 18.22
CA ALA A 56 -35.34 -1.51 17.42
C ALA A 56 -35.53 -0.04 17.81
N ALA A 57 -35.51 0.27 19.11
CA ALA A 57 -35.63 1.64 19.61
C ALA A 57 -34.33 2.45 19.40
N GLN A 58 -33.15 1.83 19.50
CA GLN A 58 -31.88 2.48 19.12
C GLN A 58 -31.85 2.81 17.63
N MET A 59 -32.26 1.87 16.77
CA MET A 59 -32.40 2.08 15.32
C MET A 59 -33.37 3.23 14.99
N ALA A 60 -34.50 3.31 15.71
CA ALA A 60 -35.46 4.40 15.56
C ALA A 60 -34.90 5.75 16.03
N LEU A 61 -34.10 5.76 17.11
CA LEU A 61 -33.44 6.96 17.63
C LEU A 61 -32.39 7.49 16.65
N LEU A 62 -31.53 6.64 16.09
CA LEU A 62 -30.51 7.04 15.10
C LEU A 62 -31.16 7.72 13.87
N LYS A 63 -32.24 7.14 13.36
CA LYS A 63 -33.02 7.71 12.24
C LYS A 63 -33.74 9.01 12.59
N ALA A 64 -34.01 9.25 13.87
CA ALA A 64 -34.57 10.51 14.33
C ALA A 64 -33.49 11.57 14.49
N LEU A 65 -32.33 11.21 15.06
CA LEU A 65 -31.16 12.09 15.21
C LEU A 65 -30.61 12.57 13.86
N SER A 66 -30.63 11.75 12.81
CA SER A 66 -30.22 12.20 11.46
C SER A 66 -31.12 13.26 10.82
N ARG A 67 -32.30 13.52 11.41
CA ARG A 67 -33.21 14.60 10.99
C ARG A 67 -33.12 15.82 11.89
N GLU A 68 -32.38 15.73 12.99
CA GLU A 68 -32.10 16.85 13.87
C GLU A 68 -30.90 17.60 13.29
N HIS A 69 -31.17 18.72 12.62
CA HIS A 69 -30.14 19.57 12.03
C HIS A 69 -29.35 20.35 13.10
N HIS A 70 -28.62 19.62 13.96
CA HIS A 70 -27.90 20.19 15.09
C HIS A 70 -26.61 19.40 15.40
N THR A 71 -25.54 20.11 15.78
CA THR A 71 -24.23 19.50 16.11
C THR A 71 -24.30 18.51 17.30
N ASP A 72 -25.10 18.81 18.31
CA ASP A 72 -25.36 17.86 19.41
C ASP A 72 -25.97 16.52 18.96
N ALA A 73 -26.72 16.49 17.84
CA ALA A 73 -27.20 15.23 17.27
C ALA A 73 -26.04 14.46 16.62
N ALA A 74 -25.16 15.18 15.90
CA ALA A 74 -23.93 14.61 15.35
C ALA A 74 -22.99 14.06 16.44
N ASP A 75 -22.82 14.74 17.58
CA ASP A 75 -22.01 14.23 18.70
C ASP A 75 -22.55 12.92 19.28
N VAL A 76 -23.88 12.84 19.45
CA VAL A 76 -24.52 11.63 19.99
C VAL A 76 -24.40 10.49 18.98
N LEU A 77 -24.56 10.77 17.68
CA LEU A 77 -24.35 9.78 16.63
C LEU A 77 -22.89 9.31 16.57
N ASN A 78 -21.92 10.23 16.68
CA ASN A 78 -20.49 9.92 16.71
C ASN A 78 -20.14 9.06 17.91
N ALA A 79 -20.64 9.41 19.10
CA ALA A 79 -20.43 8.61 20.30
C ALA A 79 -21.06 7.22 20.23
N ILE A 80 -22.23 7.07 19.57
CA ILE A 80 -22.83 5.75 19.36
C ILE A 80 -22.05 4.95 18.31
N TYR A 81 -21.55 5.59 17.26
CA TYR A 81 -20.66 4.96 16.28
C TYR A 81 -19.40 4.41 16.98
N GLU A 82 -18.69 5.23 17.74
CA GLU A 82 -17.44 4.84 18.42
C GLU A 82 -17.61 3.82 19.55
N LEU A 83 -18.69 3.92 20.33
CA LEU A 83 -18.81 3.18 21.60
C LEU A 83 -19.84 2.04 21.58
N SER A 84 -20.62 1.86 20.51
CA SER A 84 -21.63 0.81 20.45
C SER A 84 -21.03 -0.57 20.18
N PRO A 85 -21.33 -1.59 21.01
CA PRO A 85 -20.89 -2.96 20.77
C PRO A 85 -21.76 -3.71 19.74
N MET A 86 -22.81 -3.08 19.18
CA MET A 86 -23.76 -3.73 18.25
C MET A 86 -23.47 -3.31 16.80
N LYS A 87 -23.07 -4.26 15.96
CA LYS A 87 -22.70 -4.03 14.54
C LYS A 87 -23.81 -3.34 13.73
N SER A 88 -25.08 -3.69 13.94
CA SER A 88 -26.24 -3.09 13.27
C SER A 88 -26.44 -1.61 13.64
N ILE A 89 -26.25 -1.26 14.91
CA ILE A 89 -26.36 0.11 15.44
C ILE A 89 -25.16 0.95 15.01
N HIS A 90 -23.96 0.38 15.01
CA HIS A 90 -22.75 1.02 14.51
C HIS A 90 -22.89 1.43 13.03
N LYS A 91 -23.34 0.51 12.15
CA LYS A 91 -23.58 0.80 10.73
C LYS A 91 -24.64 1.90 10.51
N GLU A 92 -25.77 1.87 11.21
CA GLU A 92 -26.79 2.92 11.06
C GLU A 92 -26.35 4.26 11.64
N ALA A 93 -25.52 4.28 12.69
CA ALA A 93 -24.97 5.51 13.25
C ALA A 93 -24.06 6.23 12.24
N ARG A 94 -23.19 5.49 11.55
CA ARG A 94 -22.36 6.02 10.44
C ARG A 94 -23.23 6.57 9.30
N ARG A 95 -24.21 5.80 8.81
CA ARG A 95 -25.18 6.27 7.78
C ARG A 95 -26.01 7.48 8.22
N SER A 96 -26.19 7.68 9.52
CA SER A 96 -26.92 8.81 10.08
C SER A 96 -26.03 10.06 10.24
N LEU A 97 -24.73 9.88 10.44
CA LEU A 97 -23.72 10.95 10.42
C LEU A 97 -23.53 11.51 9.01
N ILE A 98 -23.37 10.64 8.02
CA ILE A 98 -23.20 11.04 6.60
C ILE A 98 -24.35 11.96 6.15
N ARG A 99 -25.60 11.62 6.54
CA ARG A 99 -26.78 12.46 6.25
C ARG A 99 -26.77 13.84 6.90
N LEU A 100 -26.07 14.01 8.02
CA LEU A 100 -25.86 15.33 8.65
C LEU A 100 -24.68 16.07 8.00
N GLU A 101 -23.66 15.35 7.55
CA GLU A 101 -22.50 15.90 6.84
C GLU A 101 -22.89 16.47 5.46
N GLU A 102 -23.81 15.82 4.74
CA GLU A 102 -24.42 16.34 3.50
C GLU A 102 -25.04 17.74 3.66
N VAL A 103 -25.53 18.06 4.87
CA VAL A 103 -26.08 19.38 5.21
C VAL A 103 -25.10 20.24 6.02
N ARG A 104 -23.81 19.88 6.01
CA ARG A 104 -22.67 20.57 6.64
C ARG A 104 -22.76 20.68 8.16
N ILE A 105 -23.23 19.62 8.82
CA ILE A 105 -23.31 19.51 10.28
C ILE A 105 -22.37 18.41 10.76
N TYR A 106 -21.31 18.82 11.46
CA TYR A 106 -20.23 17.93 11.91
C TYR A 106 -20.24 17.77 13.44
N PRO A 107 -19.80 16.60 13.97
CA PRO A 107 -19.59 16.42 15.40
C PRO A 107 -18.44 17.30 15.90
N GLN A 108 -18.51 17.69 17.17
CA GLN A 108 -17.49 18.42 17.93
C GLN A 108 -16.94 17.61 19.10
N TRP A 109 -17.55 16.46 19.40
CA TRP A 109 -17.11 15.54 20.44
C TRP A 109 -16.19 14.46 19.85
N GLU A 110 -15.07 14.21 20.55
CA GLU A 110 -14.07 13.18 20.25
C GLU A 110 -13.94 12.22 21.46
N PRO A 111 -13.66 10.93 21.25
CA PRO A 111 -13.53 9.94 22.32
C PRO A 111 -12.27 10.14 23.18
N SER A 112 -12.39 9.90 24.48
CA SER A 112 -11.27 9.98 25.42
C SER A 112 -10.27 8.82 25.23
N VAL A 113 -9.00 9.14 24.96
CA VAL A 113 -7.90 8.16 24.88
C VAL A 113 -7.69 7.47 26.24
N GLU A 114 -7.72 6.13 26.23
CA GLU A 114 -7.61 5.29 27.44
C GLU A 114 -6.23 5.48 28.13
N ARG A 115 -6.21 6.14 29.30
CA ARG A 115 -5.11 6.00 30.28
C ARG A 115 -5.53 5.05 31.39
N LEU A 116 -5.06 3.80 31.32
CA LEU A 116 -4.22 3.12 32.34
C LEU A 116 -4.17 1.60 32.05
N SER A 117 -2.94 1.08 31.86
CA SER A 117 -2.61 -0.35 31.71
C SER A 117 -1.65 -0.81 32.83
N PRO A 118 -1.64 -2.11 33.20
CA PRO A 118 -0.67 -2.75 34.13
C PRO A 118 0.82 -2.50 33.88
N ILE A 119 1.16 -1.79 32.79
CA ILE A 119 2.49 -1.26 32.49
C ILE A 119 3.00 -0.31 33.59
N ASP A 120 2.16 0.35 34.39
CA ASP A 120 2.66 1.26 35.44
C ASP A 120 3.20 0.56 36.69
N GLU A 121 2.76 -0.67 37.00
CA GLU A 121 3.40 -1.48 38.06
C GLU A 121 4.73 -2.09 37.58
N ILE A 122 4.83 -2.48 36.30
CA ILE A 122 6.09 -2.96 35.69
C ILE A 122 7.06 -1.80 35.45
N ARG A 123 6.58 -0.62 35.04
CA ARG A 123 7.36 0.61 35.00
C ARG A 123 7.92 0.92 36.37
N SER A 124 7.17 0.77 37.47
CA SER A 124 7.71 1.04 38.80
C SER A 124 8.91 0.14 39.18
N ALA A 125 8.99 -1.09 38.65
CA ALA A 125 10.11 -2.01 38.84
C ALA A 125 11.26 -1.77 37.83
N ALA A 126 10.95 -1.48 36.57
CA ALA A 126 11.94 -1.16 35.53
C ALA A 126 12.58 0.23 35.74
N ILE A 127 11.81 1.20 36.25
CA ILE A 127 12.29 2.54 36.66
C ILE A 127 13.25 2.41 37.86
N MET A 128 13.08 1.42 38.75
CA MET A 128 14.01 1.19 39.87
C MET A 128 15.36 0.58 39.43
N GLU A 129 15.41 -0.17 38.33
CA GLU A 129 16.68 -0.64 37.72
C GLU A 129 17.33 0.41 36.80
N GLU A 130 16.55 1.11 35.96
CA GLU A 130 17.04 2.21 35.11
C GLU A 130 17.58 3.39 35.94
N ALA A 131 17.02 3.69 37.11
CA ALA A 131 17.49 4.76 37.98
C ALA A 131 18.88 4.50 38.61
N ASN A 132 19.35 3.25 38.64
CA ASN A 132 20.66 2.91 39.21
C ASN A 132 21.78 2.75 38.15
N TYR A 133 21.43 2.45 36.89
CA TYR A 133 22.38 2.21 35.80
C TYR A 133 21.82 2.71 34.45
N PRO A 134 21.79 4.03 34.22
CA PRO A 134 21.22 4.62 33.01
C PRO A 134 22.04 4.22 31.77
N ALA A 135 21.35 4.00 30.63
CA ALA A 135 22.00 3.72 29.36
C ALA A 135 22.90 4.90 28.95
N ARG A 136 24.14 4.61 28.56
CA ARG A 136 25.12 5.63 28.15
C ARG A 136 25.51 5.40 26.70
N PHE A 137 25.43 6.45 25.89
CA PHE A 137 25.92 6.38 24.52
C PHE A 137 27.40 6.00 24.55
N TRP A 138 27.75 4.97 23.79
CA TRP A 138 29.09 4.41 23.75
C TRP A 138 29.80 4.79 22.46
N LYS A 139 29.22 4.46 21.31
CA LYS A 139 29.81 4.76 19.99
C LYS A 139 28.78 4.66 18.87
N GLY A 140 28.98 5.40 17.79
CA GLY A 140 28.24 5.24 16.54
C GLY A 140 29.17 4.91 15.36
N TYR A 141 28.61 4.25 14.35
CA TYR A 141 29.28 3.96 13.08
C TYR A 141 28.32 4.26 11.93
N VAL A 142 28.84 4.77 10.82
CA VAL A 142 28.05 5.07 9.63
C VAL A 142 28.85 4.71 8.38
N THR A 143 28.20 4.21 7.33
CA THR A 143 28.88 3.94 6.06
C THR A 143 29.13 5.22 5.28
N ASP A 144 30.29 5.31 4.63
CA ASP A 144 30.63 6.41 3.72
C ASP A 144 30.07 6.10 2.31
N SER A 145 28.74 5.96 2.23
CA SER A 145 28.00 5.50 1.04
C SER A 145 26.87 6.43 0.62
N ARG A 146 26.91 7.69 1.07
CA ARG A 146 25.84 8.69 0.84
C ARG A 146 25.56 8.94 -0.65
N ASP A 147 26.56 8.68 -1.49
CA ASP A 147 26.57 8.78 -2.94
C ASP A 147 25.57 7.83 -3.62
N VAL A 148 25.19 6.74 -2.93
CA VAL A 148 24.32 5.65 -3.41
C VAL A 148 22.92 5.75 -2.79
N GLY A 149 22.61 6.82 -2.06
CA GLY A 149 21.29 7.05 -1.47
C GLY A 149 21.02 6.24 -0.21
N GLU A 150 21.74 5.14 -0.03
CA GLU A 150 21.63 4.24 1.12
C GLU A 150 22.82 4.37 2.10
N VAL A 151 22.52 4.60 3.37
CA VAL A 151 23.46 4.70 4.47
C VAL A 151 23.09 3.72 5.57
N GLN A 152 24.06 2.93 6.02
CA GLN A 152 23.91 2.09 7.20
C GLN A 152 24.44 2.84 8.43
N LEU A 153 23.56 3.07 9.41
CA LEU A 153 23.89 3.73 10.66
C LEU A 153 23.77 2.73 11.82
N MET A 154 24.74 2.73 12.72
CA MET A 154 24.73 1.94 13.95
C MET A 154 25.00 2.85 15.13
N LEU A 155 24.09 2.90 16.11
CA LEU A 155 24.25 3.65 17.35
C LEU A 155 24.23 2.70 18.55
N LEU A 156 25.18 2.84 19.46
CA LEU A 156 25.45 1.87 20.52
C LEU A 156 25.37 2.52 21.91
N TRP A 157 24.61 1.93 22.84
CA TRP A 157 24.54 2.33 24.25
C TRP A 157 24.98 1.20 25.16
N GLU A 158 25.90 1.47 26.07
CA GLU A 158 26.20 0.56 27.17
C GLU A 158 25.10 0.65 28.24
N GLN A 159 24.63 -0.49 28.74
CA GLN A 159 23.56 -0.56 29.75
C GLN A 159 23.75 -1.75 30.70
N GLY A 160 22.98 -1.78 31.79
CA GLY A 160 23.00 -2.84 32.79
C GLY A 160 24.05 -2.64 33.89
N LYS A 161 24.02 -3.51 34.91
CA LYS A 161 24.73 -3.39 36.19
C LYS A 161 26.26 -3.24 36.10
N ASP A 162 26.86 -3.66 34.98
CA ASP A 162 28.30 -3.64 34.70
C ASP A 162 28.66 -2.95 33.35
N TYR A 163 27.70 -2.35 32.62
CA TYR A 163 27.90 -1.79 31.26
C TYR A 163 28.53 -2.78 30.25
N LYS A 164 28.29 -4.09 30.44
CA LYS A 164 28.80 -5.15 29.55
C LYS A 164 27.89 -5.45 28.37
N ASP A 165 26.62 -5.07 28.51
CA ASP A 165 25.59 -5.24 27.52
C ASP A 165 25.46 -3.94 26.73
N VAL A 166 25.45 -4.07 25.41
CA VAL A 166 25.41 -2.97 24.46
C VAL A 166 24.10 -3.09 23.70
N ARG A 167 23.25 -2.07 23.84
CA ARG A 167 22.09 -1.88 22.98
C ARG A 167 22.55 -1.27 21.68
N LEU A 168 22.35 -2.00 20.59
CA LEU A 168 22.60 -1.55 19.23
C LEU A 168 21.26 -1.14 18.61
N LEU A 169 21.21 0.07 18.06
CA LEU A 169 20.22 0.52 17.10
C LEU A 169 20.90 0.54 15.73
N GLY A 170 20.47 -0.32 14.82
CA GLY A 170 20.93 -0.33 13.44
C GLY A 170 19.84 0.22 12.54
N PHE A 171 20.22 1.06 11.59
CA PHE A 171 19.34 1.68 10.61
C PHE A 171 19.93 1.45 9.21
N LEU A 172 19.07 1.15 8.25
CA LEU A 172 19.33 1.40 6.84
C LEU A 172 18.47 2.61 6.46
N LEU A 173 19.15 3.69 6.14
CA LEU A 173 18.55 4.97 5.80
C LEU A 173 18.73 5.16 4.30
N GLU A 174 17.64 5.40 3.59
CA GLU A 174 17.60 5.67 2.16
C GLU A 174 16.99 7.06 1.98
N PHE A 175 17.65 7.93 1.23
CA PHE A 175 17.31 9.36 1.23
C PHE A 175 16.61 9.84 -0.04
N TRP A 176 16.34 8.98 -1.02
CA TRP A 176 15.68 9.36 -2.27
C TRP A 176 14.18 9.07 -2.25
N HIS A 177 13.75 7.93 -1.72
CA HIS A 177 12.33 7.56 -1.71
C HIS A 177 11.90 6.87 -0.41
N ASP A 178 12.65 5.88 0.06
CA ASP A 178 12.20 4.93 1.08
C ASP A 178 12.40 5.41 2.53
N GLY A 179 13.14 6.50 2.76
CA GLY A 179 13.40 7.05 4.09
C GLY A 179 14.11 6.06 5.03
N VAL A 180 13.59 5.85 6.23
CA VAL A 180 14.04 4.74 7.09
C VAL A 180 13.56 3.42 6.48
N LYS A 181 14.42 2.81 5.66
CA LYS A 181 14.17 1.59 4.90
C LYS A 181 14.26 0.31 5.72
N ASP A 182 15.18 0.27 6.68
CA ASP A 182 15.32 -0.83 7.64
C ASP A 182 15.72 -0.29 9.01
N PHE A 183 15.30 -0.98 10.06
CA PHE A 183 15.71 -0.71 11.42
C PHE A 183 15.73 -2.01 12.20
N PHE A 184 16.72 -2.17 13.07
CA PHE A 184 16.69 -3.21 14.08
C PHE A 184 17.26 -2.70 15.39
N THR A 185 16.80 -3.28 16.49
CA THR A 185 17.43 -3.10 17.80
C THR A 185 17.72 -4.44 18.46
N ARG A 186 18.88 -4.56 19.10
CA ARG A 186 19.25 -5.73 19.90
C ARG A 186 20.15 -5.36 21.06
N ILE A 187 20.19 -6.23 22.06
CA ILE A 187 21.12 -6.12 23.18
C ILE A 187 22.13 -7.25 23.05
N GLU A 188 23.39 -6.89 22.93
CA GLU A 188 24.49 -7.82 22.67
C GLU A 188 25.64 -7.58 23.64
N SER A 189 26.55 -8.57 23.77
CA SER A 189 27.78 -8.31 24.51
C SER A 189 28.71 -7.37 23.73
N LYS A 190 29.49 -6.52 24.42
CA LYS A 190 30.48 -5.63 23.80
C LYS A 190 31.40 -6.33 22.78
N ARG A 191 31.84 -7.55 23.08
CA ARG A 191 32.69 -8.39 22.20
C ARG A 191 31.95 -8.96 20.98
N SER A 192 30.62 -9.07 21.03
CA SER A 192 29.79 -9.45 19.88
C SER A 192 29.65 -8.28 18.91
N VAL A 193 29.43 -7.08 19.45
CA VAL A 193 29.32 -5.84 18.66
C VAL A 193 30.63 -5.52 17.95
N GLU A 194 31.77 -5.59 18.63
CA GLU A 194 33.08 -5.33 17.99
C GLU A 194 33.35 -6.27 16.80
N ARG A 195 32.94 -7.54 16.92
CA ARG A 195 33.05 -8.53 15.82
C ARG A 195 32.10 -8.22 14.67
N LEU A 196 30.88 -7.76 14.96
CA LEU A 196 29.92 -7.33 13.95
C LEU A 196 30.47 -6.13 13.16
N VAL A 197 31.00 -5.12 13.84
CA VAL A 197 31.63 -3.94 13.22
C VAL A 197 32.83 -4.34 12.36
N GLU A 198 33.69 -5.24 12.85
CA GLU A 198 34.85 -5.73 12.09
C GLU A 198 34.42 -6.48 10.82
N GLN A 199 33.38 -7.32 10.89
CA GLN A 199 32.81 -8.00 9.72
C GLN A 199 32.20 -7.02 8.71
N THR A 200 31.42 -6.04 9.17
CA THR A 200 30.83 -5.03 8.27
C THR A 200 31.91 -4.16 7.61
N SER A 201 32.97 -3.81 8.34
CA SER A 201 34.09 -3.00 7.82
C SER A 201 34.94 -3.69 6.75
N THR A 202 34.83 -5.01 6.60
CA THR A 202 35.51 -5.73 5.51
C THR A 202 34.78 -5.66 4.17
N ASN A 203 33.49 -5.29 4.17
CA ASN A 203 32.66 -5.19 2.97
C ASN A 203 32.32 -3.74 2.59
N THR A 204 32.38 -2.80 3.54
CA THR A 204 31.99 -1.39 3.36
C THR A 204 32.87 -0.47 4.23
N ASP A 205 33.22 0.71 3.72
CA ASP A 205 33.98 1.71 4.49
C ASP A 205 33.08 2.32 5.59
N LEU A 206 33.38 2.01 6.86
CA LEU A 206 32.69 2.51 8.05
C LEU A 206 33.49 3.63 8.71
N VAL A 207 32.81 4.74 9.00
CA VAL A 207 33.35 5.93 9.67
C VAL A 207 32.70 6.09 11.04
N ASP A 208 33.43 6.66 12.00
CA ASP A 208 32.91 6.96 13.33
C ASP A 208 31.76 8.00 13.23
N CYS A 209 30.66 7.75 13.95
CA CYS A 209 29.47 8.60 13.97
C CYS A 209 29.17 9.09 15.39
N SER A 210 28.98 10.40 15.57
CA SER A 210 28.51 10.98 16.82
C SER A 210 27.00 10.73 17.00
N LEU A 211 26.50 10.83 18.23
CA LEU A 211 25.07 10.66 18.49
C LEU A 211 24.23 11.76 17.82
N ALA A 212 24.73 13.01 17.80
CA ALA A 212 24.11 14.13 17.12
C ALA A 212 24.03 13.90 15.60
N LYS A 213 25.14 13.49 14.96
CA LYS A 213 25.14 13.12 13.54
C LYS A 213 24.19 11.96 13.23
N GLY A 214 24.12 10.97 14.12
CA GLY A 214 23.17 9.86 14.00
C GLY A 214 21.71 10.31 14.09
N ARG A 215 21.39 11.23 15.01
CA ARG A 215 20.05 11.83 15.14
C ARG A 215 19.64 12.55 13.86
N ARG A 216 20.50 13.42 13.33
CA ARG A 216 20.25 14.17 12.09
C ARG A 216 19.93 13.25 10.90
N LEU A 217 20.74 12.21 10.68
CA LEU A 217 20.51 11.26 9.58
C LEU A 217 19.16 10.53 9.71
N ILE A 218 18.73 10.23 10.94
CA ILE A 218 17.43 9.60 11.18
C ILE A 218 16.29 10.60 10.93
N GLU A 219 16.43 11.87 11.35
CA GLU A 219 15.45 12.92 11.11
C GLU A 219 15.29 13.22 9.61
N GLU A 220 16.40 13.29 8.86
CA GLU A 220 16.41 13.43 7.40
C GLU A 220 15.68 12.25 6.71
N ALA A 221 15.98 11.02 7.10
CA ALA A 221 15.32 9.83 6.54
C ALA A 221 13.82 9.78 6.87
N LEU A 222 13.42 10.25 8.05
CA LEU A 222 12.01 10.37 8.42
C LEU A 222 11.29 11.46 7.63
N ALA A 223 11.97 12.57 7.31
CA ALA A 223 11.45 13.59 6.43
C ALA A 223 11.20 13.03 5.01
N VAL A 224 12.09 12.19 4.50
CA VAL A 224 11.92 11.47 3.23
C VAL A 224 10.70 10.54 3.27
N ASN A 225 10.53 9.74 4.33
CA ASN A 225 9.32 8.93 4.49
C ASN A 225 8.03 9.76 4.43
N LYS A 226 8.03 10.91 5.11
CA LYS A 226 6.89 11.81 5.13
C LYS A 226 6.63 12.44 3.76
N LYS A 227 7.69 12.85 3.05
CA LYS A 227 7.61 13.52 1.76
C LYS A 227 7.01 12.62 0.68
N TYR A 228 7.46 11.37 0.58
CA TYR A 228 7.02 10.44 -0.47
C TYR A 228 5.89 9.50 -0.04
N GLY A 229 5.30 9.72 1.14
CA GLY A 229 4.29 8.82 1.71
C GLY A 229 4.79 7.40 1.93
N THR A 230 6.11 7.17 1.92
CA THR A 230 6.67 5.82 2.06
C THR A 230 6.59 5.37 3.51
N PRO A 231 6.16 4.12 3.77
CA PRO A 231 5.95 3.64 5.12
C PRO A 231 7.29 3.52 5.86
N ILE A 232 7.52 4.38 6.86
CA ILE A 232 8.68 4.28 7.79
C ILE A 232 8.79 2.84 8.28
N HIS A 233 9.98 2.22 8.21
CA HIS A 233 10.20 0.81 8.56
C HIS A 233 9.65 0.41 9.94
N LYS A 234 9.25 -0.87 10.08
CA LYS A 234 8.35 -1.35 11.15
C LYS A 234 8.92 -1.28 12.49
N ASP A 235 10.11 -1.82 12.54
CA ASP A 235 10.81 -1.96 13.79
C ASP A 235 11.22 -0.56 14.27
N PHE A 236 11.37 0.42 13.36
CA PHE A 236 11.57 1.83 13.70
C PHE A 236 10.32 2.41 14.35
N ARG A 237 9.14 2.28 13.71
CA ARG A 237 7.85 2.76 14.26
C ARG A 237 7.53 2.11 15.61
N LEU A 238 7.77 0.81 15.75
CA LEU A 238 7.57 0.06 17.00
C LEU A 238 8.57 0.47 18.09
N SER A 239 9.79 0.82 17.70
CA SER A 239 10.84 1.31 18.60
C SER A 239 10.85 2.82 18.74
N LEU A 240 9.86 3.54 18.21
CA LEU A 240 9.84 5.00 18.17
C LEU A 240 9.95 5.61 19.57
N SER A 241 9.28 5.04 20.57
CA SER A 241 9.42 5.50 21.97
C SER A 241 10.84 5.36 22.52
N LEU A 242 11.57 4.31 22.10
CA LEU A 242 12.96 4.06 22.49
C LEU A 242 13.92 4.95 21.69
N VAL A 243 13.67 5.12 20.39
CA VAL A 243 14.43 5.99 19.49
C VAL A 243 14.23 7.46 19.89
N ASN A 244 13.02 7.89 20.25
CA ASN A 244 12.75 9.20 20.84
C ASN A 244 13.51 9.35 22.16
N LYS A 245 13.37 8.41 23.10
CA LYS A 245 14.07 8.49 24.40
C LYS A 245 15.60 8.54 24.27
N LEU A 246 16.20 7.80 23.33
CA LEU A 246 17.65 7.67 23.22
C LEU A 246 18.28 8.62 22.20
N VAL A 247 17.51 9.06 21.20
CA VAL A 247 18.00 9.77 20.01
C VAL A 247 17.16 11.01 19.68
N LEU A 248 15.88 10.91 19.30
CA LEU A 248 15.11 12.04 18.72
C LEU A 248 14.60 13.07 19.74
N GLU A 249 14.38 12.69 20.99
CA GLU A 249 13.85 13.55 22.07
C GLU A 249 14.76 13.52 23.31
N ASN A 250 16.03 13.10 23.15
CA ASN A 250 16.95 12.95 24.27
C ASN A 250 17.57 14.32 24.63
N PRO A 251 17.24 14.90 25.81
CA PRO A 251 17.67 16.24 26.20
C PRO A 251 19.14 16.33 26.62
N ASP A 252 19.81 15.17 26.78
CA ASP A 252 21.26 15.11 27.05
C ASP A 252 22.09 15.14 25.75
N ILE A 253 21.43 15.05 24.58
CA ILE A 253 22.03 15.42 23.30
C ILE A 253 21.93 16.95 23.26
N PRO A 254 23.05 17.68 23.23
CA PRO A 254 23.02 19.14 23.31
C PRO A 254 22.03 19.70 22.29
N ASP A 255 21.10 20.54 22.76
CA ASP A 255 20.30 21.38 21.89
C ASP A 255 21.29 22.31 21.16
N GLU A 256 21.21 22.34 19.82
CA GLU A 256 21.92 23.29 18.97
C GLU A 256 21.34 24.70 19.21
N GLU A 257 21.61 25.25 20.40
CA GLU A 257 21.92 26.67 20.61
C GLU A 257 23.28 26.79 21.35
N GLU A 258 23.85 25.70 21.91
CA GLU A 258 25.15 25.73 22.62
C GLU A 258 26.29 24.97 21.90
N GLU A 259 26.00 24.11 20.91
CA GLU A 259 27.01 23.65 19.92
C GLU A 259 26.97 24.47 18.61
N GLU A 260 26.07 25.45 18.52
CA GLU A 260 26.06 26.47 17.46
C GLU A 260 27.27 27.41 17.54
N GLU A 261 27.94 27.57 18.71
CA GLU A 261 29.09 28.50 18.81
C GLU A 261 30.45 27.92 18.35
N GLU A 262 30.60 26.62 18.09
CA GLU A 262 31.87 26.06 17.57
C GLU A 262 31.75 25.17 16.31
N PHE A 263 30.55 24.75 15.89
CA PHE A 263 30.35 23.99 14.64
C PHE A 263 29.10 24.37 13.84
N GLU A 264 28.62 25.62 13.95
CA GLU A 264 28.05 26.30 12.78
C GLU A 264 29.19 26.59 11.79
N GLU A 265 29.59 25.58 11.01
CA GLU A 265 29.65 25.85 9.58
C GLU A 265 28.28 25.40 9.06
N GLU A 266 27.43 26.39 8.77
CA GLU A 266 26.22 26.29 7.94
C GLU A 266 26.29 25.06 7.03
N ILE A 267 25.58 23.97 7.34
CA ILE A 267 25.17 23.04 6.29
C ILE A 267 23.77 23.50 5.94
N ASP A 268 23.73 24.44 5.00
CA ASP A 268 22.56 24.83 4.23
C ASP A 268 21.74 23.57 3.91
N ASP A 269 20.47 23.49 4.32
CA ASP A 269 19.54 22.48 3.77
C ASP A 269 19.35 22.67 2.24
N ASP A 270 19.87 23.80 1.71
CA ASP A 270 20.04 24.11 0.30
C ASP A 270 21.30 23.46 -0.34
N GLU A 271 22.26 22.94 0.44
CA GLU A 271 23.56 22.48 -0.07
C GLU A 271 23.52 20.98 -0.43
N ILE A 272 23.25 20.70 -1.70
CA ILE A 272 23.33 19.35 -2.25
C ILE A 272 24.73 18.76 -2.01
N SER A 273 24.76 17.63 -1.30
CA SER A 273 25.98 16.89 -0.98
C SER A 273 26.87 16.72 -2.22
N ALA A 274 28.12 17.15 -2.10
CA ALA A 274 29.11 17.03 -3.16
C ALA A 274 29.44 15.59 -3.57
N GLN A 275 28.94 14.61 -2.82
CA GLN A 275 29.21 13.20 -3.06
C GLN A 275 28.06 12.48 -3.82
N LEU A 276 26.90 13.10 -4.06
CA LEU A 276 25.80 12.42 -4.77
C LEU A 276 26.23 11.90 -6.15
N ALA A 277 25.89 10.64 -6.45
CA ALA A 277 26.10 10.07 -7.77
C ALA A 277 25.24 10.79 -8.83
N PRO A 278 25.63 10.77 -10.12
CA PRO A 278 24.90 11.47 -11.17
C PRO A 278 23.41 11.12 -11.27
N PHE A 279 23.07 9.84 -11.11
CA PHE A 279 21.68 9.41 -11.18
C PHE A 279 20.85 9.92 -9.99
N ALA A 280 21.44 9.99 -8.80
CA ALA A 280 20.85 10.55 -7.58
C ALA A 280 20.47 12.03 -7.73
N VAL A 281 21.35 12.79 -8.40
CA VAL A 281 21.11 14.22 -8.70
C VAL A 281 19.89 14.39 -9.59
N VAL A 282 19.69 13.49 -10.57
CA VAL A 282 18.51 13.52 -11.44
C VAL A 282 17.25 13.07 -10.72
N THR A 283 17.32 11.99 -9.93
CA THR A 283 16.21 11.54 -9.09
C THR A 283 15.74 12.66 -8.17
N GLY A 284 16.65 13.26 -7.40
CA GLY A 284 16.33 14.34 -6.48
C GLY A 284 15.79 15.59 -7.17
N PHE A 285 16.27 15.91 -8.38
CA PHE A 285 15.71 17.01 -9.17
C PHE A 285 14.25 16.75 -9.57
N ILE A 286 13.95 15.58 -10.17
CA ILE A 286 12.60 15.25 -10.65
C ILE A 286 11.62 15.20 -9.47
N GLU A 287 12.03 14.59 -8.36
CA GLU A 287 11.20 14.48 -7.17
C GLU A 287 10.98 15.81 -6.47
N ALA A 288 12.02 16.64 -6.30
CA ALA A 288 11.85 17.99 -5.74
C ALA A 288 10.94 18.84 -6.63
N TRP A 289 11.07 18.73 -7.94
CA TRP A 289 10.21 19.42 -8.89
C TRP A 289 8.75 18.95 -8.84
N ALA A 290 8.51 17.64 -8.73
CA ALA A 290 7.17 17.06 -8.66
C ALA A 290 6.48 17.31 -7.31
N SER A 291 7.24 17.42 -6.21
CA SER A 291 6.72 17.71 -4.87
C SER A 291 6.64 19.20 -4.55
N GLU A 292 6.71 20.07 -5.56
CA GLU A 292 6.67 21.54 -5.42
C GLU A 292 7.78 22.14 -4.52
N GLU A 293 8.88 21.42 -4.33
CA GLU A 293 10.08 21.89 -3.61
C GLU A 293 11.05 22.58 -4.59
N TYR A 294 10.60 23.66 -5.21
CA TYR A 294 11.29 24.32 -6.33
C TYR A 294 12.61 24.99 -5.94
N ASP A 295 12.72 25.45 -4.71
CA ASP A 295 13.97 25.91 -4.09
C ASP A 295 15.04 24.80 -4.16
N LYS A 296 14.67 23.59 -3.74
CA LYS A 296 15.57 22.42 -3.79
C LYS A 296 15.83 21.96 -5.21
N ALA A 297 14.80 21.96 -6.07
CA ALA A 297 14.96 21.62 -7.49
C ALA A 297 15.99 22.55 -8.17
N TYR A 298 15.96 23.85 -7.87
CA TYR A 298 16.89 24.83 -8.41
C TYR A 298 18.34 24.54 -8.01
N ASN A 299 18.57 24.04 -6.80
CA ASN A 299 19.92 23.73 -6.30
C ASN A 299 20.59 22.60 -7.11
N TYR A 300 19.82 21.68 -7.70
CA TYR A 300 20.35 20.59 -8.53
C TYR A 300 20.87 21.06 -9.90
N LEU A 301 20.53 22.29 -10.30
CA LEU A 301 20.94 22.86 -11.57
C LEU A 301 22.35 23.46 -11.48
N ALA A 302 23.16 23.28 -12.53
CA ALA A 302 24.47 23.93 -12.63
C ALA A 302 24.32 25.45 -12.73
N SER A 303 25.35 26.19 -12.32
CA SER A 303 25.33 27.66 -12.30
C SER A 303 25.04 28.31 -13.66
N ASP A 304 25.49 27.67 -14.75
CA ASP A 304 25.25 28.08 -16.14
C ASP A 304 24.19 27.21 -16.86
N SER A 305 23.40 26.46 -16.09
CA SER A 305 22.33 25.60 -16.63
C SER A 305 21.28 26.42 -17.38
N ARG A 306 20.90 25.92 -18.55
CA ARG A 306 19.84 26.55 -19.36
C ARG A 306 18.47 26.47 -18.72
N LEU A 307 18.27 25.47 -17.86
CA LEU A 307 17.03 25.27 -17.12
C LEU A 307 16.77 26.40 -16.11
N ARG A 308 17.81 27.14 -15.70
CA ARG A 308 17.67 28.35 -14.88
C ARG A 308 17.11 29.55 -15.65
N GLU A 309 17.06 29.49 -16.99
CA GLU A 309 16.56 30.56 -17.88
C GLU A 309 17.27 31.94 -17.73
N GLY A 310 18.38 32.00 -16.98
CA GLY A 310 19.02 33.25 -16.59
C GLY A 310 18.26 34.07 -15.54
N LEU A 311 17.26 33.47 -14.87
CA LEU A 311 16.50 34.04 -13.77
C LEU A 311 17.28 33.94 -12.45
N SER A 312 16.94 34.78 -11.47
CA SER A 312 17.35 34.51 -10.08
C SER A 312 16.60 33.30 -9.51
N GLN A 313 17.06 32.74 -8.40
CA GLN A 313 16.37 31.63 -7.73
C GLN A 313 14.92 32.00 -7.38
N ASP A 314 14.71 33.15 -6.73
CA ASP A 314 13.36 33.64 -6.39
C ASP A 314 12.44 33.77 -7.62
N GLU A 315 12.93 34.37 -8.71
CA GLU A 315 12.18 34.51 -9.97
C GLU A 315 11.91 33.16 -10.65
N TRP A 316 12.83 32.20 -10.50
CA TRP A 316 12.69 30.85 -11.03
C TRP A 316 11.60 30.10 -10.25
N VAL A 317 11.67 30.13 -8.92
CA VAL A 317 10.72 29.48 -8.00
C VAL A 317 9.31 30.04 -8.17
N GLU A 318 9.13 31.36 -8.09
CA GLU A 318 7.82 32.02 -8.22
C GLU A 318 7.10 31.60 -9.51
N ARG A 319 7.83 31.50 -10.63
CA ARG A 319 7.25 31.04 -11.90
C ARG A 319 6.80 29.58 -11.88
N ARG A 320 7.47 28.70 -11.14
CA ARG A 320 7.07 27.29 -11.03
C ARG A 320 5.91 27.11 -10.06
N GLU A 321 5.88 27.88 -8.97
CA GLU A 321 4.71 27.94 -8.07
C GLU A 321 3.46 28.42 -8.82
N GLU A 322 3.57 29.48 -9.64
CA GLU A 322 2.46 29.93 -10.51
C GLU A 322 2.01 28.85 -11.50
N TRP A 323 2.94 28.03 -12.00
CA TRP A 323 2.60 26.90 -12.86
C TRP A 323 1.94 25.76 -12.09
N ALA A 324 2.45 25.43 -10.90
CA ALA A 324 1.93 24.36 -10.04
C ALA A 324 0.48 24.63 -9.60
N ASP A 325 0.16 25.89 -9.28
CA ASP A 325 -1.20 26.35 -8.96
C ASP A 325 -2.22 26.02 -10.08
N GLU A 326 -1.79 25.93 -11.34
CA GLU A 326 -2.64 25.57 -12.48
C GLU A 326 -2.52 24.09 -12.88
N ALA A 327 -1.34 23.49 -12.69
CA ALA A 327 -0.97 22.17 -13.17
C ALA A 327 -1.26 21.05 -12.17
N GLU A 328 -1.32 21.34 -10.87
CA GLU A 328 -1.58 20.41 -9.76
C GLU A 328 -0.80 19.08 -9.91
N PRO A 329 0.55 19.10 -9.86
CA PRO A 329 1.37 17.91 -10.07
C PRO A 329 1.26 16.90 -8.93
N GLU A 330 0.78 15.69 -9.22
CA GLU A 330 0.55 14.63 -8.22
C GLU A 330 1.02 13.24 -8.68
N ASP A 331 1.17 12.30 -7.73
CA ASP A 331 1.47 10.87 -7.96
C ASP A 331 2.59 10.59 -9.00
N LEU A 332 3.78 11.16 -8.76
CA LEU A 332 5.01 10.89 -9.52
C LEU A 332 5.37 9.40 -9.45
N LYS A 333 5.48 8.76 -10.62
CA LYS A 333 5.93 7.37 -10.78
C LYS A 333 7.17 7.30 -11.67
N PRO A 334 8.36 6.96 -11.14
CA PRO A 334 9.52 6.68 -11.97
C PRO A 334 9.34 5.35 -12.71
N VAL A 335 9.71 5.32 -13.99
CA VAL A 335 9.70 4.10 -14.83
C VAL A 335 11.10 3.49 -14.89
N PHE A 336 12.13 4.32 -15.11
CA PHE A 336 13.53 3.92 -15.05
C PHE A 336 14.44 5.13 -14.87
N ILE A 337 15.61 4.94 -14.27
CA ILE A 337 16.71 5.90 -14.25
C ILE A 337 18.00 5.14 -14.54
N HIS A 338 18.78 5.60 -15.53
CA HIS A 338 19.95 4.88 -16.02
C HIS A 338 21.10 5.82 -16.40
N GLU A 339 22.29 5.62 -15.83
CA GLU A 339 23.49 6.35 -16.22
C GLU A 339 24.08 5.79 -17.53
N LEU A 340 24.27 6.67 -18.53
CA LEU A 340 24.83 6.30 -19.82
C LEU A 340 26.37 6.23 -19.79
N GLU A 341 26.94 5.16 -20.36
CA GLU A 341 28.37 5.08 -20.60
C GLU A 341 28.79 6.03 -21.74
N VAL A 342 29.39 7.18 -21.39
CA VAL A 342 29.93 8.12 -22.38
C VAL A 342 31.07 7.47 -23.17
N LYS A 343 30.78 7.05 -24.41
CA LYS A 343 31.80 6.53 -25.33
C LYS A 343 32.77 7.65 -25.73
N LYS A 344 33.99 7.62 -25.19
CA LYS A 344 35.09 8.48 -25.65
C LYS A 344 35.27 8.34 -27.17
N SER A 345 35.01 9.39 -27.92
CA SER A 345 35.24 9.44 -29.37
C SER A 345 36.67 9.03 -29.70
N GLY A 346 36.85 7.95 -30.47
CA GLY A 346 38.14 7.29 -30.76
C GLY A 346 39.14 8.07 -31.63
N ILE A 347 39.07 9.40 -31.67
CA ILE A 347 40.06 10.24 -32.38
C ILE A 347 40.88 11.00 -31.34
N TRP A 348 41.97 10.38 -30.91
CA TRP A 348 43.01 11.04 -30.13
C TRP A 348 43.85 11.93 -31.08
N LEU A 349 43.65 13.25 -31.03
CA LEU A 349 44.59 14.23 -31.58
C LEU A 349 45.40 14.82 -30.42
N PRO A 350 46.74 14.65 -30.38
CA PRO A 350 47.56 15.28 -29.35
C PRO A 350 47.65 16.78 -29.64
N ASN A 351 46.81 17.59 -28.99
CA ASN A 351 46.96 19.04 -29.00
C ASN A 351 47.75 19.49 -27.75
N PRO A 352 48.93 20.13 -27.89
CA PRO A 352 49.75 20.54 -26.74
C PRO A 352 49.17 21.69 -25.90
N PHE A 353 48.02 22.24 -26.31
CA PHE A 353 47.35 23.34 -25.61
C PHE A 353 46.18 22.90 -24.70
N SER A 354 45.89 21.60 -24.62
CA SER A 354 44.85 21.05 -23.74
C SER A 354 45.45 20.50 -22.44
N ARG A 355 46.18 21.32 -21.67
CA ARG A 355 46.47 21.02 -20.27
C ARG A 355 45.47 21.80 -19.42
N GLY A 356 44.32 21.19 -19.11
CA GLY A 356 43.40 21.72 -18.11
C GLY A 356 41.91 21.35 -18.20
N ALA A 357 41.41 20.77 -19.29
CA ALA A 357 40.00 20.38 -19.39
C ALA A 357 39.87 18.87 -19.57
N THR A 358 39.75 18.14 -18.46
CA THR A 358 39.09 16.84 -18.43
C THR A 358 37.59 17.14 -18.42
N ASN A 359 36.88 16.98 -19.54
CA ASN A 359 35.41 17.01 -19.51
C ASN A 359 34.94 15.84 -18.66
N THR A 360 34.58 16.14 -17.41
CA THR A 360 33.86 15.32 -16.44
C THR A 360 32.36 15.49 -16.71
N GLU A 361 31.92 15.13 -17.91
CA GLU A 361 30.49 15.16 -18.27
C GLU A 361 29.90 13.76 -18.08
N LYS A 362 28.71 13.70 -17.48
CA LYS A 362 27.90 12.48 -17.31
C LYS A 362 26.54 12.70 -17.94
N GLU A 363 25.90 11.60 -18.34
CA GLU A 363 24.56 11.64 -18.93
C GLU A 363 23.70 10.58 -18.24
N VAL A 364 22.51 10.97 -17.82
CA VAL A 364 21.55 10.11 -17.12
C VAL A 364 20.24 10.18 -17.88
N GLU A 365 19.70 9.02 -18.22
CA GLU A 365 18.44 8.87 -18.93
C GLU A 365 17.35 8.46 -17.94
N ALA A 366 16.19 9.08 -18.02
CA ALA A 366 15.07 8.82 -17.13
C ALA A 366 13.74 8.78 -17.90
N GLY A 367 12.93 7.77 -17.57
CA GLY A 367 11.52 7.71 -17.93
C GLY A 367 10.68 7.81 -16.65
N TRP A 368 9.65 8.63 -16.66
CA TRP A 368 8.82 8.92 -15.49
C TRP A 368 7.41 9.36 -15.93
N SER A 369 6.46 9.33 -15.01
CA SER A 369 5.10 9.81 -15.25
C SER A 369 4.57 10.54 -14.03
N ILE A 370 3.62 11.46 -14.22
CA ILE A 370 3.01 12.25 -13.16
C ILE A 370 1.57 12.56 -13.56
N GLU A 371 0.68 12.72 -12.59
CA GLU A 371 -0.68 13.25 -12.80
C GLU A 371 -0.61 14.78 -12.85
N LEU A 372 -1.34 15.35 -13.80
CA LEU A 372 -1.45 16.78 -13.98
C LEU A 372 -2.90 17.12 -14.30
N ALA A 373 -3.33 18.32 -13.92
CA ALA A 373 -4.62 18.86 -14.30
C ALA A 373 -4.75 18.99 -15.84
N ASP A 374 -5.97 18.79 -16.36
CA ASP A 374 -6.35 18.67 -17.79
C ASP A 374 -5.91 19.85 -18.72
N THR A 375 -5.33 20.93 -18.18
CA THR A 375 -5.04 22.19 -18.89
C THR A 375 -3.58 22.60 -18.82
N ILE A 376 -2.69 21.85 -19.46
CA ILE A 376 -1.27 22.25 -19.60
C ILE A 376 -0.90 22.44 -21.07
N GLU A 377 -0.38 23.61 -21.42
CA GLU A 377 0.13 23.90 -22.76
C GLU A 377 1.60 23.46 -22.90
N GLU A 378 1.97 22.87 -24.05
CA GLU A 378 3.36 22.46 -24.32
C GLU A 378 4.35 23.64 -24.19
N GLY A 379 5.44 23.42 -23.44
CA GLY A 379 6.57 24.34 -23.36
C GLY A 379 6.41 25.52 -22.41
N GLN A 380 5.51 25.42 -21.41
CA GLN A 380 5.38 26.41 -20.33
C GLN A 380 6.67 26.52 -19.48
N LEU A 381 7.35 25.39 -19.25
CA LEU A 381 8.62 25.29 -18.52
C LEU A 381 9.67 24.55 -19.36
N PRO A 382 10.96 24.96 -19.32
CA PRO A 382 12.02 24.30 -20.09
C PRO A 382 12.35 22.88 -19.60
N GLU A 383 12.08 22.57 -18.33
CA GLU A 383 12.25 21.26 -17.72
C GLU A 383 11.03 20.34 -17.86
N LEU A 384 9.90 20.82 -18.40
CA LEU A 384 8.72 20.01 -18.70
C LEU A 384 8.81 19.49 -20.15
N PRO A 385 9.18 18.21 -20.37
CA PRO A 385 9.29 17.63 -21.70
C PRO A 385 7.91 17.39 -22.34
N GLN A 386 7.90 17.10 -23.64
CA GLN A 386 6.68 16.70 -24.33
C GLN A 386 6.24 15.29 -23.88
N GLU A 387 4.96 15.13 -23.58
CA GLU A 387 4.41 13.84 -23.18
C GLU A 387 4.49 12.82 -24.33
N THR A 388 4.96 11.61 -24.01
CA THR A 388 5.04 10.53 -24.97
C THR A 388 3.67 9.85 -25.13
N ILE A 389 2.90 9.78 -24.05
CA ILE A 389 1.51 9.29 -23.98
C ILE A 389 0.77 9.98 -22.82
N PHE A 390 -0.56 10.01 -22.87
CA PHE A 390 -1.44 10.66 -21.91
C PHE A 390 -2.67 9.77 -21.65
N TYR A 391 -3.09 9.66 -20.39
CA TYR A 391 -4.32 9.00 -19.99
C TYR A 391 -5.23 10.00 -19.27
N LYS A 392 -6.40 10.24 -19.86
CA LYS A 392 -7.24 11.37 -19.48
C LYS A 392 -7.93 11.19 -18.13
N GLU A 393 -8.37 9.99 -17.80
CA GLU A 393 -9.21 9.75 -16.62
C GLU A 393 -8.47 9.96 -15.29
N THR A 394 -7.14 9.90 -15.30
CA THR A 394 -6.28 10.23 -14.15
C THR A 394 -5.44 11.48 -14.37
N GLY A 395 -5.49 12.10 -15.55
CA GLY A 395 -4.57 13.19 -15.91
C GLY A 395 -3.11 12.74 -16.01
N ARG A 396 -2.82 11.44 -16.21
CA ARG A 396 -1.44 10.94 -16.19
C ARG A 396 -0.71 11.21 -17.50
N HIS A 397 0.47 11.82 -17.40
CA HIS A 397 1.40 12.07 -18.50
C HIS A 397 2.69 11.27 -18.33
N TRP A 398 3.20 10.66 -19.41
CA TRP A 398 4.49 9.97 -19.41
C TRP A 398 5.54 10.76 -20.18
N PHE A 399 6.76 10.75 -19.66
CA PHE A 399 7.86 11.56 -20.16
C PHE A 399 9.15 10.75 -20.31
N TRP A 400 9.99 11.16 -21.25
CA TRP A 400 11.30 10.56 -21.48
C TRP A 400 12.36 11.63 -21.74
N THR A 401 13.34 11.67 -20.85
CA THR A 401 14.35 12.74 -20.76
C THR A 401 15.74 12.18 -20.57
N SER A 402 16.75 12.88 -21.10
CA SER A 402 18.15 12.68 -20.71
C SER A 402 18.73 13.97 -20.14
N TYR A 403 19.53 13.84 -19.10
CA TYR A 403 20.13 14.94 -18.34
C TYR A 403 21.62 14.89 -18.51
N LYS A 404 22.22 16.04 -18.85
CA LYS A 404 23.67 16.22 -18.89
C LYS A 404 24.12 16.84 -17.59
N LEU A 405 25.07 16.19 -16.94
CA LEU A 405 25.63 16.64 -15.68
C LEU A 405 27.07 17.07 -15.85
N VAL A 406 27.42 18.11 -15.11
CA VAL A 406 28.78 18.62 -14.95
C VAL A 406 29.19 18.55 -13.49
N ASP A 407 30.48 18.33 -13.29
CA ASP A 407 31.11 18.36 -11.97
C ASP A 407 31.52 19.80 -11.64
N GLU A 408 30.77 20.47 -10.75
CA GLU A 408 31.06 21.80 -10.23
C GLU A 408 31.67 21.69 -8.81
N PRO A 409 32.36 22.73 -8.29
CA PRO A 409 32.72 22.76 -6.89
C PRO A 409 31.45 22.64 -6.02
N GLY A 410 31.27 21.50 -5.35
CA GLY A 410 30.01 21.16 -4.68
C GLY A 410 29.29 19.93 -5.26
N GLY A 411 29.87 19.24 -6.25
CA GLY A 411 29.43 17.95 -6.77
C GLY A 411 28.77 18.02 -8.15
N TRP A 412 28.14 16.91 -8.54
CA TRP A 412 27.41 16.82 -9.81
C TRP A 412 26.20 17.76 -9.82
N ARG A 413 26.00 18.46 -10.94
CA ARG A 413 24.87 19.37 -11.19
C ARG A 413 24.35 19.22 -12.61
N ILE A 414 23.05 19.45 -12.81
CA ILE A 414 22.37 19.34 -14.11
C ILE A 414 22.65 20.59 -14.94
N LEU A 415 23.43 20.40 -16.02
CA LEU A 415 23.76 21.45 -16.98
C LEU A 415 22.62 21.69 -17.99
N ASP A 416 22.05 20.62 -18.51
CA ASP A 416 21.05 20.68 -19.58
C ASP A 416 20.16 19.44 -19.55
N MET A 417 18.96 19.56 -20.10
CA MET A 417 18.04 18.45 -20.30
C MET A 417 17.73 18.33 -21.80
N VAL A 418 17.55 17.09 -22.25
CA VAL A 418 17.12 16.77 -23.60
C VAL A 418 15.82 15.98 -23.51
N ASP A 419 14.82 16.43 -24.24
CA ASP A 419 13.55 15.75 -24.43
C ASP A 419 13.73 14.60 -25.45
N GLU A 420 13.96 13.39 -24.92
CA GLU A 420 14.18 12.19 -25.74
C GLU A 420 12.87 11.69 -26.35
N GLY A 421 11.74 11.88 -25.67
CA GLY A 421 10.40 11.61 -26.20
C GLY A 421 10.15 12.36 -27.51
N LYS A 422 10.41 13.67 -27.53
CA LYS A 422 10.33 14.52 -28.71
C LYS A 422 11.37 14.16 -29.76
N ASN A 423 12.62 13.88 -29.35
CA ASN A 423 13.66 13.45 -30.29
C ASN A 423 13.26 12.16 -31.01
N ALA A 424 12.66 11.20 -30.30
CA ALA A 424 12.22 9.93 -30.85
C ALA A 424 11.19 10.11 -31.97
N GLN A 425 10.32 11.12 -31.89
CA GLN A 425 9.37 11.48 -32.96
C GLN A 425 10.06 11.89 -34.27
N THR A 426 11.33 12.29 -34.22
CA THR A 426 12.09 12.69 -35.43
C THR A 426 12.90 11.54 -36.03
N ILE A 427 13.03 10.42 -35.31
CA ILE A 427 13.74 9.24 -35.78
C ILE A 427 12.89 8.54 -36.84
N ALA A 428 13.51 8.18 -37.97
CA ALA A 428 12.81 7.46 -39.03
C ALA A 428 12.28 6.10 -38.53
N VAL A 429 11.04 5.74 -38.90
CA VAL A 429 10.37 4.47 -38.57
C VAL A 429 11.28 3.23 -38.69
N ALA A 430 12.10 3.14 -39.74
CA ALA A 430 13.01 2.00 -39.94
C ALA A 430 14.09 1.91 -38.85
N GLU A 431 14.55 3.05 -38.35
CA GLU A 431 15.53 3.12 -37.25
C GLU A 431 14.85 2.90 -35.89
N LEU A 432 13.63 3.40 -35.66
CA LEU A 432 12.84 3.06 -34.46
C LEU A 432 12.67 1.55 -34.31
N ARG A 433 12.17 0.89 -35.36
CA ARG A 433 12.03 -0.59 -35.39
C ARG A 433 13.36 -1.31 -35.16
N ASN A 434 14.48 -0.75 -35.62
CA ASN A 434 15.80 -1.31 -35.38
C ASN A 434 16.25 -1.17 -33.91
N ARG A 435 15.97 -0.04 -33.27
CA ARG A 435 16.24 0.19 -31.84
C ARG A 435 15.40 -0.72 -30.95
N ILE A 436 14.10 -0.82 -31.19
CA ILE A 436 13.18 -1.74 -30.50
C ILE A 436 13.71 -3.18 -30.62
N LYS A 437 14.05 -3.61 -31.84
CA LYS A 437 14.62 -4.94 -32.08
C LYS A 437 15.92 -5.18 -31.31
N ASN A 438 16.77 -4.16 -31.18
CA ASN A 438 18.02 -4.29 -30.42
C ASN A 438 17.74 -4.49 -28.92
N HIS A 439 16.78 -3.76 -28.35
CA HIS A 439 16.36 -3.96 -26.95
C HIS A 439 15.75 -5.34 -26.72
N ASN A 440 14.85 -5.80 -27.61
CA ASN A 440 14.30 -7.16 -27.55
C ASN A 440 15.41 -8.22 -27.56
N LYS A 441 16.43 -8.02 -28.40
CA LYS A 441 17.58 -8.93 -28.44
C LYS A 441 18.38 -8.92 -27.13
N GLN A 442 18.54 -7.77 -26.46
CA GLN A 442 19.19 -7.73 -25.14
C GLN A 442 18.39 -8.51 -24.10
N ILE A 443 17.06 -8.33 -24.08
CA ILE A 443 16.15 -9.07 -23.19
C ILE A 443 16.27 -10.58 -23.41
N GLU A 444 16.23 -11.03 -24.67
CA GLU A 444 16.42 -12.44 -25.03
C GLU A 444 17.80 -12.97 -24.61
N GLU A 445 18.86 -12.18 -24.78
CA GLU A 445 20.20 -12.59 -24.39
C GLU A 445 20.37 -12.72 -22.88
N ILE A 446 19.72 -11.87 -22.09
CA ILE A 446 19.71 -11.92 -20.62
C ILE A 446 18.90 -13.12 -20.13
N THR A 447 17.64 -13.23 -20.55
CA THR A 447 16.70 -14.29 -20.13
C THR A 447 17.14 -15.70 -20.56
N ARG A 448 17.97 -15.83 -21.60
CA ARG A 448 18.59 -17.11 -21.96
C ARG A 448 19.75 -17.50 -21.04
N LYS A 449 20.45 -16.52 -20.46
CA LYS A 449 21.66 -16.75 -19.64
C LYS A 449 21.36 -16.91 -18.16
N HIS A 450 20.26 -16.32 -17.70
CA HIS A 450 19.89 -16.22 -16.29
C HIS A 450 18.46 -16.69 -16.07
N ASN A 451 18.20 -17.35 -14.94
CA ASN A 451 16.89 -17.85 -14.54
C ASN A 451 16.36 -17.02 -13.36
N PRO A 452 15.08 -16.60 -13.34
CA PRO A 452 14.43 -15.87 -12.23
C PRO A 452 14.72 -16.39 -10.81
N THR A 453 15.14 -17.65 -10.65
CA THR A 453 15.52 -18.25 -9.37
C THR A 453 17.00 -18.11 -8.99
N ASP A 454 17.82 -17.48 -9.82
CA ASP A 454 19.26 -17.33 -9.59
C ASP A 454 19.54 -16.37 -8.42
N PRO A 455 20.64 -16.55 -7.65
CA PRO A 455 20.97 -15.67 -6.53
C PRO A 455 21.20 -14.20 -6.91
N ASP A 456 21.55 -13.94 -8.18
CA ASP A 456 21.73 -12.61 -8.77
C ASP A 456 20.50 -12.14 -9.56
N ALA A 457 19.32 -12.74 -9.32
CA ALA A 457 18.05 -12.47 -10.00
C ALA A 457 17.76 -10.98 -10.23
N LEU A 458 17.82 -10.22 -9.14
CA LEU A 458 17.46 -8.81 -9.12
C LEU A 458 18.29 -7.98 -10.12
N GLN A 459 19.58 -8.28 -10.26
CA GLN A 459 20.50 -7.48 -11.08
C GLN A 459 20.17 -7.55 -12.58
N TYR A 460 19.69 -8.69 -13.07
CA TYR A 460 19.35 -8.82 -14.48
C TYR A 460 17.87 -8.59 -14.75
N ILE A 461 16.98 -8.78 -13.76
CA ILE A 461 15.57 -8.36 -13.84
C ILE A 461 15.50 -6.85 -14.08
N GLU A 462 16.27 -6.06 -13.33
CA GLU A 462 16.35 -4.61 -13.51
C GLU A 462 16.75 -4.23 -14.95
N LYS A 463 17.72 -4.94 -15.55
CA LYS A 463 18.15 -4.72 -16.94
C LYS A 463 17.08 -5.13 -17.95
N VAL A 464 16.30 -6.17 -17.67
CA VAL A 464 15.16 -6.58 -18.49
C VAL A 464 14.08 -5.52 -18.45
N LEU A 465 13.75 -4.99 -17.27
CA LEU A 465 12.78 -3.91 -17.09
C LEU A 465 13.24 -2.63 -17.80
N LEU A 466 14.50 -2.23 -17.65
CA LEU A 466 15.08 -1.09 -18.35
C LEU A 466 14.95 -1.22 -19.88
N HIS A 467 15.37 -2.35 -20.45
CA HIS A 467 15.26 -2.55 -21.90
C HIS A 467 13.81 -2.66 -22.39
N THR A 468 12.89 -3.13 -21.53
CA THR A 468 11.46 -3.15 -21.82
C THR A 468 10.90 -1.73 -21.85
N ALA A 469 11.22 -0.91 -20.86
CA ALA A 469 10.81 0.49 -20.79
C ALA A 469 11.35 1.31 -21.97
N LEU A 470 12.64 1.19 -22.28
CA LEU A 470 13.23 1.87 -23.45
C LEU A 470 12.57 1.46 -24.77
N ALA A 471 12.28 0.17 -24.95
CA ALA A 471 11.54 -0.30 -26.12
C ALA A 471 10.13 0.30 -26.17
N LEU A 472 9.43 0.38 -25.03
CA LEU A 472 8.09 0.97 -24.93
C LEU A 472 8.06 2.45 -25.32
N TYR A 473 9.05 3.25 -24.91
CA TYR A 473 9.14 4.66 -25.33
C TYR A 473 9.43 4.82 -26.84
N TYR A 474 10.14 3.88 -27.46
CA TYR A 474 10.24 3.84 -28.93
C TYR A 474 8.93 3.40 -29.59
N ASP A 475 8.17 2.50 -28.96
CA ASP A 475 6.84 2.09 -29.41
C ASP A 475 5.88 3.30 -29.40
N ASP A 476 5.93 4.20 -28.40
CA ASP A 476 5.16 5.46 -28.40
C ASP A 476 5.41 6.30 -29.65
N ALA A 477 6.69 6.51 -29.98
CA ALA A 477 7.09 7.28 -31.16
C ALA A 477 6.68 6.58 -32.45
N LEU A 478 6.73 5.25 -32.48
CA LEU A 478 6.31 4.47 -33.63
C LEU A 478 4.80 4.54 -33.83
N ILE A 479 3.99 4.45 -32.76
CA ILE A 479 2.54 4.59 -32.79
C ILE A 479 2.15 5.98 -33.30
N LYS A 480 2.77 7.05 -32.79
CA LYS A 480 2.53 8.42 -33.25
C LYS A 480 2.87 8.61 -34.74
N GLN A 481 3.92 7.95 -35.25
CA GLN A 481 4.34 8.07 -36.66
C GLN A 481 3.60 7.14 -37.63
N ASP A 482 3.19 5.95 -37.19
CA ASP A 482 2.56 4.90 -37.99
C ASP A 482 1.33 4.29 -37.26
N PRO A 483 0.28 5.10 -36.98
CA PRO A 483 -0.84 4.68 -36.11
C PRO A 483 -1.74 3.58 -36.70
N HIS A 484 -1.50 3.18 -37.96
CA HIS A 484 -2.27 2.16 -38.67
C HIS A 484 -1.57 0.78 -38.63
N ASP A 485 -0.44 0.64 -37.92
CA ASP A 485 0.23 -0.63 -37.66
C ASP A 485 -0.24 -1.21 -36.31
N ASP A 486 -1.23 -2.09 -36.37
CA ASP A 486 -1.81 -2.73 -35.18
C ASP A 486 -0.82 -3.58 -34.39
N THR A 487 0.23 -4.09 -35.04
CA THR A 487 1.25 -4.92 -34.38
C THR A 487 2.02 -4.14 -33.32
N THR A 488 2.24 -2.85 -33.54
CA THR A 488 2.96 -2.00 -32.58
C THR A 488 2.15 -1.80 -31.30
N TYR A 489 0.82 -1.67 -31.40
CA TYR A 489 -0.03 -1.57 -30.21
C TYR A 489 0.02 -2.82 -29.35
N TYR A 490 -0.04 -4.02 -29.94
CA TYR A 490 0.04 -5.26 -29.16
C TYR A 490 1.42 -5.46 -28.53
N ASP A 491 2.49 -5.10 -29.24
CA ASP A 491 3.84 -5.13 -28.67
C ASP A 491 3.93 -4.17 -27.46
N ALA A 492 3.39 -2.95 -27.57
CA ALA A 492 3.35 -1.98 -26.49
C ALA A 492 2.50 -2.47 -25.29
N ILE A 493 1.28 -2.97 -25.54
CA ILE A 493 0.39 -3.56 -24.53
C ILE A 493 1.06 -4.74 -23.83
N GLY A 494 1.76 -5.60 -24.56
CA GLY A 494 2.49 -6.73 -23.96
C GLY A 494 3.61 -6.28 -23.02
N ARG A 495 4.25 -5.14 -23.30
CA ARG A 495 5.29 -4.56 -22.43
C ARG A 495 4.70 -3.91 -21.18
N THR A 496 3.55 -3.24 -21.28
CA THR A 496 2.92 -2.62 -20.10
C THR A 496 2.48 -3.65 -19.07
N VAL A 497 2.12 -4.87 -19.50
CA VAL A 497 1.87 -5.99 -18.58
C VAL A 497 3.11 -6.32 -17.75
N LEU A 498 4.31 -6.37 -18.37
CA LEU A 498 5.55 -6.64 -17.66
C LEU A 498 5.96 -5.50 -16.72
N LEU A 499 5.65 -4.26 -17.10
CA LEU A 499 5.91 -3.07 -16.29
C LEU A 499 4.81 -2.78 -15.25
N ARG A 500 3.71 -3.55 -15.27
CA ARG A 500 2.51 -3.33 -14.45
C ARG A 500 1.90 -1.93 -14.60
N ASP A 501 1.97 -1.36 -15.81
CA ASP A 501 1.47 -0.02 -16.13
C ASP A 501 0.05 -0.09 -16.73
N VAL A 502 -0.94 -0.13 -15.85
CA VAL A 502 -2.37 -0.30 -16.20
C VAL A 502 -2.91 0.90 -16.96
N GLU A 503 -2.66 2.11 -16.47
CA GLU A 503 -3.15 3.37 -17.05
C GLU A 503 -2.63 3.56 -18.49
N ARG A 504 -1.33 3.30 -18.72
CA ARG A 504 -0.74 3.38 -20.07
C ARG A 504 -1.29 2.31 -21.01
N ARG A 505 -1.59 1.11 -20.47
CA ARG A 505 -2.23 0.04 -21.25
C ARG A 505 -3.61 0.47 -21.76
N ILE A 506 -4.41 1.11 -20.91
CA ILE A 506 -5.71 1.65 -21.30
C ILE A 506 -5.54 2.68 -22.41
N ALA A 507 -4.60 3.63 -22.27
CA ALA A 507 -4.36 4.65 -23.30
C ALA A 507 -4.02 4.04 -24.69
N TYR A 508 -3.25 2.95 -24.76
CA TYR A 508 -3.02 2.23 -26.02
C TYR A 508 -4.28 1.54 -26.54
N LEU A 509 -5.06 0.91 -25.67
CA LEU A 509 -6.30 0.23 -26.04
C LEU A 509 -7.35 1.22 -26.57
N GLU A 510 -7.46 2.41 -25.98
CA GLU A 510 -8.36 3.46 -26.45
C GLU A 510 -8.01 3.92 -27.86
N GLU A 511 -6.72 4.14 -28.13
CA GLU A 511 -6.25 4.50 -29.45
C GLU A 511 -6.42 3.35 -30.45
N LEU A 512 -6.14 2.11 -30.04
CA LEU A 512 -6.40 0.92 -30.85
C LEU A 512 -7.90 0.80 -31.22
N ALA A 513 -8.79 1.00 -30.25
CA ALA A 513 -10.24 0.98 -30.43
C ALA A 513 -10.75 2.10 -31.35
N ARG A 514 -10.00 3.21 -31.45
CA ARG A 514 -10.28 4.36 -32.30
C ARG A 514 -9.79 4.14 -33.73
N GLN A 515 -8.59 3.58 -33.90
CA GLN A 515 -7.95 3.38 -35.20
C GLN A 515 -8.45 2.12 -35.93
N PHE A 516 -8.86 1.08 -35.19
CA PHE A 516 -9.26 -0.22 -35.74
C PHE A 516 -10.69 -0.58 -35.30
N PRO A 517 -11.73 -0.12 -36.03
CA PRO A 517 -13.12 -0.38 -35.67
C PRO A 517 -13.47 -1.87 -35.52
N GLU A 518 -12.81 -2.75 -36.26
CA GLU A 518 -12.98 -4.20 -36.18
C GLU A 518 -12.45 -4.83 -34.88
N LYS A 519 -11.63 -4.09 -34.12
CA LYS A 519 -11.08 -4.50 -32.83
C LYS A 519 -11.71 -3.77 -31.65
N ARG A 520 -12.62 -2.84 -31.93
CA ARG A 520 -13.20 -1.96 -30.93
C ARG A 520 -13.89 -2.74 -29.80
N GLY A 521 -14.65 -3.79 -30.13
CA GLY A 521 -15.33 -4.62 -29.12
C GLY A 521 -14.35 -5.24 -28.12
N GLU A 522 -13.35 -5.96 -28.62
CA GLU A 522 -12.32 -6.60 -27.79
C GLU A 522 -11.48 -5.58 -27.00
N ALA A 523 -11.11 -4.45 -27.61
CA ALA A 523 -10.35 -3.41 -26.94
C ALA A 523 -11.16 -2.76 -25.80
N LEU A 524 -12.45 -2.47 -26.01
CA LEU A 524 -13.34 -1.95 -24.96
C LEU A 524 -13.54 -2.98 -23.84
N LEU A 525 -13.63 -4.27 -24.15
CA LEU A 525 -13.71 -5.30 -23.12
C LEU A 525 -12.48 -5.25 -22.20
N GLN A 526 -11.27 -5.24 -22.77
CA GLN A 526 -10.04 -5.14 -21.99
C GLN A 526 -9.93 -3.82 -21.22
N ILE A 527 -10.40 -2.70 -21.79
CA ILE A 527 -10.42 -1.41 -21.07
C ILE A 527 -11.35 -1.51 -19.86
N GLY A 528 -12.55 -2.07 -20.02
CA GLY A 528 -13.51 -2.24 -18.94
C GLY A 528 -12.95 -3.09 -17.80
N GLU A 529 -12.32 -4.22 -18.11
CA GLU A 529 -11.63 -5.06 -17.10
C GLU A 529 -10.53 -4.30 -16.35
N LEU A 530 -9.68 -3.56 -17.06
CA LEU A 530 -8.61 -2.75 -16.45
C LEU A 530 -9.15 -1.57 -15.61
N GLN A 531 -10.33 -1.05 -15.95
CA GLN A 531 -11.00 -0.03 -15.14
C GLN A 531 -11.56 -0.64 -13.84
N VAL A 532 -12.01 -1.91 -13.85
CA VAL A 532 -12.32 -2.64 -12.61
C VAL A 532 -11.07 -2.78 -11.75
N ASP A 533 -9.93 -3.20 -12.33
CA ASP A 533 -8.66 -3.30 -11.61
C ASP A 533 -8.24 -1.96 -10.97
N LEU A 534 -8.46 -0.84 -11.68
CA LEU A 534 -8.20 0.50 -11.13
C LEU A 534 -9.15 0.83 -9.98
N SER A 535 -10.44 0.50 -10.09
CA SER A 535 -11.40 0.74 -9.00
C SER A 535 -11.03 -0.02 -7.72
N GLU A 536 -10.62 -1.29 -7.84
CA GLU A 536 -10.17 -2.10 -6.70
C GLU A 536 -8.91 -1.50 -6.08
N LYS A 537 -7.96 -1.06 -6.91
CA LYS A 537 -6.75 -0.39 -6.43
C LYS A 537 -7.06 0.88 -5.63
N TYR A 538 -8.03 1.69 -6.07
CA TYR A 538 -8.40 2.91 -5.33
C TYR A 538 -9.23 2.60 -4.08
N ASP A 539 -10.02 1.52 -4.07
CA ASP A 539 -10.76 1.07 -2.88
C ASP A 539 -9.84 0.66 -1.72
N GLU A 540 -8.63 0.17 -2.05
CA GLU A 540 -7.60 -0.15 -1.06
C GLU A 540 -6.90 1.09 -0.45
N LEU A 541 -7.07 2.28 -1.05
CA LEU A 541 -6.43 3.53 -0.60
C LEU A 541 -7.39 4.33 0.31
N GLU A 542 -6.83 4.91 1.38
CA GLU A 542 -7.61 5.80 2.26
C GLU A 542 -8.04 7.07 1.51
N ASP A 543 -9.29 7.50 1.72
CA ASP A 543 -9.88 8.73 1.17
C ASP A 543 -10.03 8.80 -0.38
N GLU A 544 -10.03 7.66 -1.09
CA GLU A 544 -10.15 7.59 -2.57
C GLU A 544 -11.52 7.06 -3.07
N GLU A 545 -12.58 7.15 -2.24
CA GLU A 545 -13.93 6.63 -2.54
C GLU A 545 -14.52 7.23 -3.84
N GLU A 546 -14.28 8.52 -4.10
CA GLU A 546 -14.75 9.18 -5.34
C GLU A 546 -14.06 8.62 -6.61
N ARG A 547 -12.77 8.27 -6.54
CA ARG A 547 -12.05 7.66 -7.68
C ARG A 547 -12.49 6.21 -7.88
N THR A 548 -12.73 5.48 -6.81
CA THR A 548 -13.30 4.12 -6.87
C THR A 548 -14.63 4.12 -7.60
N GLU A 549 -15.58 4.98 -7.18
CA GLU A 549 -16.88 5.11 -7.82
C GLU A 549 -16.76 5.52 -9.29
N HIS A 550 -15.89 6.50 -9.61
CA HIS A 550 -15.65 6.94 -10.99
C HIS A 550 -15.20 5.80 -11.90
N PHE A 551 -14.24 4.98 -11.46
CA PHE A 551 -13.75 3.85 -12.26
C PHE A 551 -14.76 2.71 -12.38
N GLN A 552 -15.62 2.49 -11.38
CA GLN A 552 -16.74 1.54 -11.49
C GLN A 552 -17.77 1.99 -12.53
N GLU A 553 -18.16 3.27 -12.51
CA GLU A 553 -19.09 3.84 -13.51
C GLU A 553 -18.50 3.77 -14.93
N LEU A 554 -17.22 4.08 -15.06
CA LEU A 554 -16.50 4.03 -16.33
C LEU A 554 -16.37 2.60 -16.86
N ALA A 555 -16.06 1.64 -15.99
CA ALA A 555 -16.01 0.22 -16.33
C ALA A 555 -17.37 -0.29 -16.81
N GLU A 556 -18.45 0.01 -16.07
CA GLU A 556 -19.82 -0.37 -16.47
C GLU A 556 -20.15 0.19 -17.85
N ALA A 557 -19.93 1.48 -18.07
CA ALA A 557 -20.23 2.14 -19.34
C ALA A 557 -19.45 1.52 -20.51
N THR A 558 -18.15 1.25 -20.29
CA THR A 558 -17.25 0.69 -21.31
C THR A 558 -17.61 -0.75 -21.65
N LEU A 559 -17.87 -1.60 -20.65
CA LEU A 559 -18.29 -2.99 -20.83
C LEU A 559 -19.64 -3.08 -21.56
N ARG A 560 -20.60 -2.23 -21.18
CA ARG A 560 -21.88 -2.14 -21.90
C ARG A 560 -21.68 -1.69 -23.34
N GLU A 561 -20.80 -0.72 -23.62
CA GLU A 561 -20.48 -0.33 -25.00
C GLU A 561 -19.90 -1.51 -25.80
N SER A 562 -18.93 -2.24 -25.22
CA SER A 562 -18.36 -3.44 -25.85
C SER A 562 -19.45 -4.45 -26.25
N LEU A 563 -20.39 -4.72 -25.34
CA LEU A 563 -21.51 -5.64 -25.58
C LEU A 563 -22.51 -5.17 -26.65
N THR A 564 -22.59 -3.87 -26.94
CA THR A 564 -23.38 -3.39 -28.09
C THR A 564 -22.74 -3.68 -29.44
N ILE A 565 -21.41 -3.86 -29.46
CA ILE A 565 -20.63 -4.19 -30.66
C ILE A 565 -20.61 -5.71 -30.84
N GLU A 566 -20.26 -6.43 -29.78
CA GLU A 566 -20.18 -7.89 -29.76
C GLU A 566 -20.78 -8.43 -28.46
N ASP A 567 -21.99 -8.98 -28.56
CA ASP A 567 -22.66 -9.67 -27.46
C ASP A 567 -21.96 -11.01 -27.19
N SER A 568 -20.99 -10.99 -26.28
CA SER A 568 -20.08 -12.11 -26.00
C SER A 568 -20.28 -12.67 -24.59
N THR A 569 -20.05 -13.97 -24.42
CA THR A 569 -20.10 -14.63 -23.11
C THR A 569 -19.14 -13.99 -22.11
N VAL A 570 -17.90 -13.72 -22.55
CA VAL A 570 -16.84 -13.14 -21.71
C VAL A 570 -17.21 -11.72 -21.26
N GLY A 571 -17.71 -10.86 -22.17
CA GLY A 571 -18.12 -9.50 -21.79
C GLY A 571 -19.28 -9.46 -20.80
N ARG A 572 -20.21 -10.42 -20.88
CA ARG A 572 -21.32 -10.56 -19.92
C ARG A 572 -20.81 -11.00 -18.55
N ILE A 573 -19.86 -11.94 -18.51
CA ILE A 573 -19.20 -12.38 -17.26
C ILE A 573 -18.44 -11.20 -16.64
N ALA A 574 -17.66 -10.46 -17.41
CA ALA A 574 -16.91 -9.29 -16.92
C ALA A 574 -17.83 -8.22 -16.30
N LEU A 575 -18.98 -7.96 -16.93
CA LEU A 575 -19.98 -7.03 -16.38
C LEU A 575 -20.63 -7.56 -15.09
N ALA A 576 -20.90 -8.86 -15.02
CA ALA A 576 -21.40 -9.49 -13.80
C ALA A 576 -20.37 -9.48 -12.66
N ASP A 577 -19.09 -9.66 -12.97
CA ASP A 577 -17.99 -9.61 -11.99
C ASP A 577 -17.86 -8.20 -11.39
N LEU A 578 -17.97 -7.14 -12.21
CA LEU A 578 -18.06 -5.76 -11.71
C LEU A 578 -19.24 -5.58 -10.74
N PHE A 579 -20.41 -6.08 -11.09
CA PHE A 579 -21.60 -5.95 -10.23
C PHE A 579 -21.52 -6.77 -8.95
N LEU A 580 -20.87 -7.93 -9.00
CA LEU A 580 -20.53 -8.73 -7.81
C LEU A 580 -19.60 -7.96 -6.87
N ASN A 581 -18.59 -7.26 -7.42
CA ASN A 581 -17.67 -6.44 -6.63
C ASN A 581 -18.36 -5.26 -5.94
N ILE A 582 -19.34 -4.61 -6.59
CA ILE A 582 -20.13 -3.52 -5.96
C ILE A 582 -21.01 -4.07 -4.82
N GLY A 583 -21.60 -5.25 -5.00
CA GLY A 583 -22.19 -6.04 -3.91
C GLY A 583 -23.50 -5.52 -3.30
N ASP A 584 -24.13 -4.47 -3.85
CA ASP A 584 -25.46 -4.05 -3.43
C ASP A 584 -26.58 -4.94 -4.01
N ASP A 585 -27.76 -4.97 -3.36
CA ASP A 585 -28.86 -5.87 -3.74
C ASP A 585 -29.31 -5.69 -5.21
N GLU A 586 -29.27 -4.45 -5.74
CA GLU A 586 -29.70 -4.14 -7.12
C GLU A 586 -28.63 -4.59 -8.13
N LYS A 587 -27.35 -4.35 -7.84
CA LYS A 587 -26.24 -4.82 -8.66
C LYS A 587 -26.14 -6.34 -8.67
N LEU A 588 -26.43 -7.02 -7.57
CA LEU A 588 -26.51 -8.48 -7.56
C LEU A 588 -27.65 -9.01 -8.45
N ASP A 589 -28.79 -8.31 -8.55
CA ASP A 589 -29.86 -8.66 -9.49
C ASP A 589 -29.38 -8.51 -10.95
N GLU A 590 -28.69 -7.39 -11.26
CA GLU A 590 -28.10 -7.18 -12.59
C GLU A 590 -27.04 -8.24 -12.91
N ALA A 591 -26.18 -8.62 -11.95
CA ALA A 591 -25.17 -9.65 -12.13
C ALA A 591 -25.80 -11.00 -12.51
N GLU A 592 -26.86 -11.41 -11.81
CA GLU A 592 -27.59 -12.65 -12.11
C GLU A 592 -28.21 -12.62 -13.51
N ASP A 593 -28.80 -11.50 -13.91
CA ASP A 593 -29.39 -11.31 -15.24
C ASP A 593 -28.32 -11.42 -16.35
N GLU A 594 -27.16 -10.78 -16.17
CA GLU A 594 -26.05 -10.84 -17.12
C GLU A 594 -25.47 -12.26 -17.24
N LEU A 595 -25.33 -12.99 -16.12
CA LEU A 595 -24.86 -14.38 -16.10
C LEU A 595 -25.86 -15.33 -16.76
N HIS A 596 -27.16 -15.16 -16.54
CA HIS A 596 -28.18 -15.93 -17.24
C HIS A 596 -28.18 -15.64 -18.73
N HIS A 597 -27.95 -14.39 -19.14
CA HIS A 597 -27.80 -14.06 -20.56
C HIS A 597 -26.57 -14.74 -21.15
N ALA A 598 -25.41 -14.66 -20.47
CA ALA A 598 -24.18 -15.35 -20.86
C ALA A 598 -24.41 -16.87 -21.06
N GLN A 599 -25.19 -17.49 -20.17
CA GLN A 599 -25.54 -18.91 -20.26
C GLN A 599 -26.31 -19.27 -21.54
N THR A 600 -27.06 -18.32 -22.12
CA THR A 600 -27.77 -18.54 -23.39
C THR A 600 -26.88 -18.41 -24.62
N LEU A 601 -25.73 -17.74 -24.50
CA LEU A 601 -24.80 -17.48 -25.60
C LEU A 601 -23.85 -18.65 -25.84
N THR A 602 -23.58 -19.44 -24.80
CA THR A 602 -22.62 -20.55 -24.87
C THR A 602 -23.26 -21.92 -24.72
N SER A 603 -22.57 -22.92 -25.23
CA SER A 603 -22.80 -24.34 -24.93
C SER A 603 -21.49 -25.04 -24.56
N ASP A 604 -20.42 -24.26 -24.39
CA ASP A 604 -19.12 -24.76 -23.97
C ASP A 604 -19.14 -25.04 -22.47
N ASN A 605 -18.63 -26.22 -22.07
CA ASN A 605 -18.71 -26.63 -20.67
C ASN A 605 -17.79 -25.83 -19.76
N GLU A 606 -16.66 -25.33 -20.27
CA GLU A 606 -15.71 -24.54 -19.49
C GLU A 606 -16.30 -23.14 -19.21
N GLU A 607 -16.86 -22.50 -20.23
CA GLU A 607 -17.58 -21.22 -20.04
C GLU A 607 -18.82 -21.38 -19.15
N LEU A 608 -19.60 -22.46 -19.33
CA LEU A 608 -20.73 -22.75 -18.45
C LEU A 608 -20.29 -23.00 -17.00
N ALA A 609 -19.13 -23.62 -16.77
CA ALA A 609 -18.61 -23.82 -15.42
C ALA A 609 -18.25 -22.48 -14.76
N ILE A 610 -17.65 -21.55 -15.50
CA ILE A 610 -17.36 -20.20 -15.00
C ILE A 610 -18.66 -19.47 -14.65
N ILE A 611 -19.66 -19.51 -15.53
CA ILE A 611 -20.97 -18.87 -15.29
C ILE A 611 -21.67 -19.44 -14.05
N GLU A 612 -21.71 -20.78 -13.93
CA GLU A 612 -22.30 -21.43 -12.75
C GLU A 612 -21.50 -21.12 -11.48
N CYS A 613 -20.18 -20.96 -11.57
CA CYS A 613 -19.36 -20.52 -10.44
C CYS A 613 -19.77 -19.12 -9.98
N ARG A 614 -19.93 -18.17 -10.90
CA ARG A 614 -20.37 -16.80 -10.60
C ARG A 614 -21.81 -16.72 -10.09
N LEU A 615 -22.74 -17.50 -10.63
CA LEU A 615 -24.10 -17.63 -10.09
C LEU A 615 -24.07 -18.19 -8.66
N GLY A 616 -23.14 -19.12 -8.40
CA GLY A 616 -22.82 -19.58 -7.05
C GLY A 616 -22.35 -18.45 -6.14
N SER A 617 -21.47 -17.58 -6.62
CA SER A 617 -20.99 -16.40 -5.87
C SER A 617 -22.11 -15.41 -5.57
N VAL A 618 -22.95 -15.06 -6.55
CA VAL A 618 -24.15 -14.21 -6.35
C VAL A 618 -25.04 -14.80 -5.25
N ALA A 619 -25.31 -16.10 -5.30
CA ALA A 619 -26.11 -16.77 -4.29
C ALA A 619 -25.41 -16.81 -2.91
N THR A 620 -24.08 -16.93 -2.85
CA THR A 620 -23.31 -16.87 -1.60
C THR A 620 -23.40 -15.48 -0.97
N GLU A 621 -23.23 -14.41 -1.75
CA GLU A 621 -23.33 -13.02 -1.26
C GLU A 621 -24.73 -12.71 -0.72
N ARG A 622 -25.77 -13.30 -1.32
CA ARG A 622 -27.16 -13.23 -0.84
C ARG A 622 -27.47 -14.13 0.37
N GLU A 623 -26.49 -14.87 0.87
CA GLU A 623 -26.63 -15.89 1.90
C GLU A 623 -27.61 -17.03 1.52
N GLU A 624 -27.86 -17.24 0.23
CA GLU A 624 -28.73 -18.27 -0.34
C GLU A 624 -27.97 -19.59 -0.55
N TYR A 625 -27.41 -20.11 0.54
CA TYR A 625 -26.42 -21.20 0.48
C TYR A 625 -26.92 -22.50 -0.18
N GLU A 626 -28.22 -22.82 -0.13
CA GLU A 626 -28.75 -23.97 -0.87
C GLU A 626 -28.74 -23.78 -2.40
N ALA A 627 -28.97 -22.54 -2.87
CA ALA A 627 -28.87 -22.21 -4.28
C ALA A 627 -27.39 -22.21 -4.72
N ALA A 628 -26.52 -21.56 -3.94
CA ALA A 628 -25.08 -21.56 -4.16
C ALA A 628 -24.51 -22.98 -4.27
N LEU A 629 -24.92 -23.88 -3.36
CA LEU A 629 -24.51 -25.27 -3.39
C LEU A 629 -24.91 -25.98 -4.69
N SER A 630 -26.11 -25.68 -5.19
CA SER A 630 -26.61 -26.30 -6.43
C SER A 630 -25.79 -25.84 -7.64
N HIS A 631 -25.43 -24.56 -7.68
CA HIS A 631 -24.56 -23.99 -8.71
C HIS A 631 -23.14 -24.56 -8.64
N TYR A 632 -22.50 -24.58 -7.48
CA TYR A 632 -21.16 -25.17 -7.34
C TYR A 632 -21.13 -26.69 -7.62
N GLN A 633 -22.21 -27.42 -7.33
CA GLN A 633 -22.34 -28.83 -7.76
C GLN A 633 -22.41 -28.94 -9.29
N ARG A 634 -23.05 -27.98 -9.95
CA ARG A 634 -23.10 -27.93 -11.40
C ARG A 634 -21.73 -27.64 -12.00
N VAL A 635 -20.92 -26.79 -11.39
CA VAL A 635 -19.52 -26.58 -11.76
C VAL A 635 -18.75 -27.90 -11.71
N GLU A 636 -18.86 -28.67 -10.62
CA GLU A 636 -18.20 -29.98 -10.49
C GLU A 636 -18.62 -30.99 -11.58
N GLU A 637 -19.88 -30.92 -12.06
CA GLU A 637 -20.36 -31.76 -13.17
C GLU A 637 -19.82 -31.33 -14.53
N LEU A 638 -19.65 -30.02 -14.74
CA LEU A 638 -19.22 -29.42 -16.01
C LEU A 638 -17.70 -29.48 -16.18
N ASP A 639 -16.99 -29.05 -15.15
CA ASP A 639 -15.53 -29.05 -15.07
C ASP A 639 -15.07 -29.50 -13.66
N PRO A 640 -14.78 -30.80 -13.49
CA PRO A 640 -14.26 -31.34 -12.23
C PRO A 640 -12.89 -30.78 -11.80
N ALA A 641 -12.17 -30.10 -12.69
CA ALA A 641 -10.84 -29.53 -12.44
C ALA A 641 -10.86 -28.01 -12.20
N HIS A 642 -12.04 -27.38 -12.18
CA HIS A 642 -12.19 -25.94 -11.99
C HIS A 642 -11.68 -25.51 -10.59
N GLY A 643 -10.78 -24.52 -10.60
CA GLY A 643 -9.79 -24.23 -9.53
C GLY A 643 -10.32 -24.06 -8.12
N ASP A 644 -11.53 -23.52 -7.94
CA ASP A 644 -12.03 -23.15 -6.60
C ASP A 644 -13.25 -23.99 -6.17
N THR A 645 -13.70 -24.91 -7.03
CA THR A 645 -14.99 -25.60 -6.85
C THR A 645 -15.06 -26.37 -5.53
N LYS A 646 -13.96 -27.03 -5.14
CA LYS A 646 -13.90 -27.82 -3.91
C LYS A 646 -13.93 -26.94 -2.67
N TYR A 647 -13.25 -25.80 -2.72
CA TYR A 647 -13.30 -24.80 -1.66
C TYR A 647 -14.73 -24.23 -1.54
N ASN A 648 -15.31 -23.77 -2.64
CA ASN A 648 -16.65 -23.18 -2.68
C ASN A 648 -17.75 -24.15 -2.20
N LEU A 649 -17.71 -25.41 -2.64
CA LEU A 649 -18.60 -26.47 -2.14
C LEU A 649 -18.43 -26.67 -0.63
N GLY A 650 -17.18 -26.75 -0.16
CA GLY A 650 -16.85 -26.97 1.23
C GLY A 650 -17.31 -25.84 2.15
N SER A 651 -16.98 -24.60 1.78
CA SER A 651 -17.41 -23.37 2.47
C SER A 651 -18.94 -23.25 2.50
N THR A 652 -19.60 -23.47 1.37
CA THR A 652 -21.08 -23.43 1.31
C THR A 652 -21.73 -24.52 2.17
N GLN A 653 -21.19 -25.74 2.15
CA GLN A 653 -21.64 -26.84 3.00
C GLN A 653 -21.43 -26.53 4.48
N HIS A 654 -20.36 -25.83 4.83
CA HIS A 654 -20.11 -25.36 6.19
C HIS A 654 -21.20 -24.38 6.65
N LYS A 655 -21.52 -23.36 5.85
CA LYS A 655 -22.61 -22.42 6.13
C LYS A 655 -23.97 -23.11 6.30
N LEU A 656 -24.20 -24.20 5.57
CA LEU A 656 -25.39 -25.05 5.69
C LEU A 656 -25.38 -26.03 6.89
N GLY A 657 -24.28 -26.08 7.66
CA GLY A 657 -24.10 -27.01 8.78
C GLY A 657 -23.87 -28.47 8.36
N ARG A 658 -23.49 -28.72 7.10
CA ARG A 658 -23.19 -30.06 6.56
C ARG A 658 -21.71 -30.40 6.80
N THR A 659 -21.34 -30.50 8.07
CA THR A 659 -19.95 -30.62 8.54
C THR A 659 -19.15 -31.74 7.87
N GLU A 660 -19.70 -32.95 7.73
CA GLU A 660 -18.96 -34.08 7.16
C GLU A 660 -18.65 -33.89 5.67
N GLU A 661 -19.58 -33.32 4.92
CA GLU A 661 -19.39 -33.00 3.49
C GLU A 661 -18.38 -31.87 3.32
N ALA A 662 -18.50 -30.81 4.14
CA ALA A 662 -17.58 -29.68 4.15
C ALA A 662 -16.12 -30.11 4.36
N ILE A 663 -15.88 -30.96 5.38
CA ILE A 663 -14.54 -31.52 5.66
C ILE A 663 -14.00 -32.28 4.45
N ALA A 664 -14.83 -33.09 3.78
CA ALA A 664 -14.38 -33.90 2.66
C ALA A 664 -13.99 -33.05 1.44
N ASN A 665 -14.74 -31.98 1.15
CA ASN A 665 -14.46 -31.09 0.04
C ASN A 665 -13.28 -30.15 0.32
N LEU A 666 -13.19 -29.57 1.51
CA LEU A 666 -12.05 -28.69 1.87
C LEU A 666 -10.72 -29.45 1.90
N LYS A 667 -10.72 -30.73 2.31
CA LYS A 667 -9.53 -31.58 2.18
C LYS A 667 -9.10 -31.80 0.74
N GLN A 668 -10.06 -32.01 -0.17
CA GLN A 668 -9.75 -32.12 -1.60
C GLN A 668 -9.23 -30.80 -2.18
N ALA A 669 -9.73 -29.66 -1.69
CA ALA A 669 -9.22 -28.34 -2.07
C ALA A 669 -7.74 -28.21 -1.69
N ILE A 670 -7.38 -28.52 -0.45
CA ILE A 670 -5.98 -28.52 0.04
C ILE A 670 -5.10 -29.53 -0.71
N GLU A 671 -5.62 -30.72 -1.01
CA GLU A 671 -4.87 -31.72 -1.79
C GLU A 671 -4.58 -31.23 -3.23
N SER A 672 -5.46 -30.40 -3.79
CA SER A 672 -5.34 -29.87 -5.15
C SER A 672 -4.45 -28.63 -5.20
N ASP A 673 -4.61 -27.73 -4.23
CA ASP A 673 -3.75 -26.56 -4.02
C ASP A 673 -3.29 -26.46 -2.56
N PRO A 674 -2.07 -26.95 -2.26
CA PRO A 674 -1.47 -26.83 -0.94
C PRO A 674 -1.08 -25.40 -0.54
N GLN A 675 -1.20 -24.40 -1.42
CA GLN A 675 -0.95 -22.99 -1.11
C GLN A 675 -2.23 -22.20 -0.80
N ALA A 676 -3.41 -22.83 -0.86
CA ALA A 676 -4.69 -22.18 -0.60
C ALA A 676 -4.91 -21.92 0.91
N ILE A 677 -4.50 -20.74 1.38
CA ILE A 677 -4.65 -20.29 2.79
C ILE A 677 -6.11 -20.37 3.23
N ASP A 678 -7.04 -19.91 2.39
CA ASP A 678 -8.48 -19.89 2.69
C ASP A 678 -9.05 -21.29 2.96
N ALA A 679 -8.57 -22.31 2.24
CA ALA A 679 -9.02 -23.69 2.42
C ALA A 679 -8.59 -24.26 3.78
N TYR A 680 -7.38 -23.95 4.23
CA TYR A 680 -6.91 -24.30 5.58
C TYR A 680 -7.70 -23.57 6.66
N ALA A 681 -7.92 -22.26 6.50
CA ALA A 681 -8.68 -21.43 7.44
C ALA A 681 -10.14 -21.89 7.57
N GLU A 682 -10.80 -22.20 6.45
CA GLU A 682 -12.20 -22.65 6.45
C GLU A 682 -12.31 -24.06 7.07
N LEU A 683 -11.40 -24.99 6.75
CA LEU A 683 -11.39 -26.32 7.34
C LEU A 683 -11.12 -26.27 8.85
N PHE A 684 -10.23 -25.38 9.28
CA PHE A 684 -10.02 -25.07 10.69
C PHE A 684 -11.33 -24.62 11.37
N SER A 685 -12.07 -23.70 10.74
CA SER A 685 -13.33 -23.20 11.28
C SER A 685 -14.39 -24.32 11.38
N VAL A 686 -14.49 -25.18 10.35
CA VAL A 686 -15.38 -26.36 10.37
C VAL A 686 -15.06 -27.29 11.53
N TYR A 687 -13.78 -27.55 11.79
CA TYR A 687 -13.36 -28.40 12.92
C TYR A 687 -13.62 -27.76 14.27
N LEU A 688 -13.47 -26.43 14.40
CA LEU A 688 -13.83 -25.72 15.64
C LEU A 688 -15.32 -25.81 15.93
N ASP A 689 -16.17 -25.62 14.92
CA ASP A 689 -17.63 -25.71 15.06
C ASP A 689 -18.09 -27.14 15.38
N ALA A 690 -17.38 -28.14 14.86
CA ALA A 690 -17.54 -29.55 15.23
C ALA A 690 -16.98 -29.89 16.64
N ASN A 691 -16.39 -28.93 17.35
CA ASN A 691 -15.70 -29.09 18.63
C ASN A 691 -14.56 -30.14 18.57
N GLN A 692 -13.89 -30.24 17.43
CA GLN A 692 -12.75 -31.11 17.13
C GLN A 692 -11.43 -30.32 17.16
N VAL A 693 -11.14 -29.67 18.29
CA VAL A 693 -10.01 -28.72 18.45
C VAL A 693 -8.64 -29.35 18.18
N SER A 694 -8.46 -30.66 18.36
CA SER A 694 -7.21 -31.33 17.97
C SER A 694 -7.00 -31.33 16.46
N MET A 695 -8.04 -31.70 15.71
CA MET A 695 -7.99 -31.72 14.23
C MET A 695 -7.85 -30.32 13.66
N ALA A 696 -8.50 -29.32 14.29
CA ALA A 696 -8.39 -27.92 13.90
C ALA A 696 -6.92 -27.44 13.94
N ARG A 697 -6.17 -27.79 15.01
CA ARG A 697 -4.75 -27.46 15.11
C ARG A 697 -3.90 -28.18 14.09
N GLU A 698 -4.10 -29.49 13.93
CA GLU A 698 -3.33 -30.29 12.97
C GLU A 698 -3.41 -29.71 11.55
N VAL A 699 -4.58 -29.21 11.14
CA VAL A 699 -4.79 -28.58 9.83
C VAL A 699 -4.00 -27.27 9.70
N LEU A 700 -4.00 -26.42 10.73
CA LEU A 700 -3.22 -25.18 10.70
C LEU A 700 -1.71 -25.46 10.73
N GLU A 701 -1.27 -26.45 11.49
CA GLU A 701 0.13 -26.90 11.51
C GLU A 701 0.56 -27.39 10.12
N GLU A 702 -0.27 -28.22 9.46
CA GLU A 702 -0.05 -28.66 8.08
C GLU A 702 0.03 -27.47 7.10
N GLY A 703 -0.88 -26.50 7.22
CA GLY A 703 -0.87 -25.31 6.38
C GLY A 703 0.34 -24.40 6.59
N ILE A 704 0.83 -24.27 7.83
CA ILE A 704 2.06 -23.51 8.13
C ILE A 704 3.30 -24.24 7.60
N GLU A 705 3.32 -25.58 7.62
CA GLU A 705 4.38 -26.37 7.01
C GLU A 705 4.38 -26.23 5.48
N ALA A 706 3.20 -26.24 4.86
CA ALA A 706 3.04 -26.06 3.41
C ALA A 706 3.35 -24.63 2.95
N ILE A 707 3.02 -23.62 3.78
CA ILE A 707 3.14 -22.20 3.46
C ILE A 707 3.92 -21.49 4.59
N PRO A 708 5.26 -21.61 4.65
CA PRO A 708 6.03 -21.06 5.76
C PRO A 708 5.95 -19.54 5.91
N SER A 709 5.50 -18.79 4.91
CA SER A 709 5.30 -17.34 4.97
C SER A 709 3.88 -16.92 5.38
N THR A 710 2.96 -17.84 5.66
CA THR A 710 1.58 -17.46 6.00
C THR A 710 1.46 -16.84 7.40
N ILE A 711 1.01 -15.59 7.47
CA ILE A 711 0.71 -14.92 8.74
C ILE A 711 -0.64 -15.39 9.28
N GLU A 712 -1.63 -15.45 8.42
CA GLU A 712 -3.02 -15.74 8.79
C GLU A 712 -3.17 -17.07 9.54
N LEU A 713 -2.66 -18.19 8.99
CA LEU A 713 -2.80 -19.50 9.65
C LEU A 713 -2.07 -19.55 11.00
N ARG A 714 -0.94 -18.83 11.14
CA ARG A 714 -0.21 -18.71 12.42
C ARG A 714 -1.05 -17.98 13.46
N LEU A 715 -1.71 -16.90 13.07
CA LEU A 715 -2.56 -16.12 13.97
C LEU A 715 -3.81 -16.89 14.36
N LEU A 716 -4.43 -17.63 13.44
CA LEU A 716 -5.53 -18.55 13.75
C LEU A 716 -5.11 -19.62 14.77
N LEU A 717 -3.91 -20.19 14.62
CA LEU A 717 -3.39 -21.20 15.55
C LEU A 717 -3.04 -20.58 16.92
N ALA A 718 -2.45 -19.39 16.93
CA ALA A 718 -2.18 -18.62 18.14
C ALA A 718 -3.48 -18.29 18.89
N SER A 719 -4.55 -17.91 18.18
CA SER A 719 -5.87 -17.67 18.76
C SER A 719 -6.40 -18.90 19.51
N THR A 720 -6.15 -20.09 18.97
CA THR A 720 -6.56 -21.37 19.53
C THR A 720 -5.79 -21.65 20.82
N TYR A 721 -4.48 -21.45 20.82
CA TYR A 721 -3.64 -21.57 22.02
C TYR A 721 -3.99 -20.57 23.12
N ILE A 722 -4.35 -19.34 22.76
CA ILE A 722 -4.86 -18.34 23.72
C ILE A 722 -6.14 -18.84 24.41
N LYS A 723 -7.11 -19.34 23.63
CA LYS A 723 -8.37 -19.90 24.16
C LYS A 723 -8.13 -21.09 25.09
N GLU A 724 -7.13 -21.93 24.79
CA GLU A 724 -6.73 -23.07 25.62
C GLU A 724 -5.85 -22.68 26.83
N ASN A 725 -5.49 -21.40 26.96
CA ASN A 725 -4.58 -20.86 27.97
C ASN A 725 -3.15 -21.41 27.85
N ASP A 726 -2.74 -21.86 26.65
CA ASP A 726 -1.33 -22.10 26.30
C ASP A 726 -0.71 -20.82 25.74
N LEU A 727 -0.45 -19.89 26.64
CA LEU A 727 0.09 -18.58 26.27
C LEU A 727 1.54 -18.65 25.77
N ARG A 728 2.23 -19.78 25.97
CA ARG A 728 3.60 -19.97 25.49
C ARG A 728 3.59 -20.36 24.02
N GLY A 729 2.79 -21.35 23.63
CA GLY A 729 2.66 -21.73 22.21
C GLY A 729 2.12 -20.55 21.38
N ALA A 730 1.16 -19.80 21.92
CA ALA A 730 0.66 -18.59 21.26
C ALA A 730 1.76 -17.52 21.08
N GLU A 731 2.63 -17.31 22.07
CA GLU A 731 3.75 -16.37 21.97
C GLU A 731 4.73 -16.76 20.88
N GLU A 732 5.07 -18.04 20.80
CA GLU A 732 6.00 -18.56 19.79
C GLU A 732 5.46 -18.29 18.37
N LEU A 733 4.18 -18.60 18.11
CA LEU A 733 3.53 -18.36 16.81
C LEU A 733 3.36 -16.88 16.45
N VAL A 734 2.91 -16.03 17.38
CA VAL A 734 2.78 -14.59 17.12
C VAL A 734 4.16 -13.97 16.86
N SER A 735 5.21 -14.46 17.53
CA SER A 735 6.58 -14.01 17.29
C SER A 735 7.17 -14.51 15.98
N GLU A 736 6.67 -15.62 15.44
CA GLU A 736 7.02 -16.06 14.09
C GLU A 736 6.27 -15.27 13.03
N ALA A 737 4.97 -15.00 13.22
CA ALA A 737 4.20 -14.13 12.33
C ALA A 737 4.79 -12.71 12.29
N GLU A 738 5.22 -12.19 13.44
CA GLU A 738 5.95 -10.92 13.57
C GLU A 738 7.36 -10.96 12.96
N LYS A 739 7.94 -12.11 12.59
CA LYS A 739 9.18 -12.11 11.80
C LYS A 739 8.90 -11.99 10.31
N ILE A 740 7.72 -12.41 9.88
CA ILE A 740 7.32 -12.37 8.47
C ILE A 740 6.88 -10.93 8.16
N ASP A 741 5.88 -10.44 8.88
CA ASP A 741 5.51 -9.02 8.80
C ASP A 741 5.14 -8.42 10.16
N PRO A 742 6.09 -7.70 10.79
CA PRO A 742 5.79 -6.93 12.00
C PRO A 742 4.80 -5.75 11.82
N PHE A 743 4.42 -5.36 10.59
CA PHE A 743 3.41 -4.31 10.35
C PHE A 743 1.98 -4.80 10.23
N ASP A 744 1.82 -6.08 9.90
CA ASP A 744 0.52 -6.67 9.65
C ASP A 744 -0.42 -6.33 10.82
N GLU A 745 -1.55 -5.71 10.49
CA GLU A 745 -2.49 -5.19 11.49
C GLU A 745 -3.00 -6.32 12.38
N SER A 746 -3.23 -7.50 11.80
CA SER A 746 -3.66 -8.69 12.53
C SER A 746 -2.58 -9.16 13.49
N VAL A 747 -1.30 -9.17 13.10
CA VAL A 747 -0.18 -9.53 14.01
C VAL A 747 -0.14 -8.61 15.21
N ARG A 748 -0.24 -7.29 15.00
CA ARG A 748 -0.25 -6.29 16.07
C ARG A 748 -1.46 -6.47 17.00
N MET A 749 -2.65 -6.69 16.45
CA MET A 749 -3.86 -6.99 17.21
C MET A 749 -3.67 -8.25 18.08
N TYR A 750 -3.20 -9.36 17.52
CA TYR A 750 -3.03 -10.62 18.24
C TYR A 750 -1.94 -10.52 19.33
N ARG A 751 -0.89 -9.71 19.15
CA ARG A 751 0.10 -9.41 20.20
C ARG A 751 -0.53 -8.69 21.39
N GLN A 752 -1.44 -7.74 21.15
CA GLN A 752 -2.19 -7.07 22.22
C GLN A 752 -3.10 -8.06 22.95
N VAL A 753 -3.86 -8.89 22.21
CA VAL A 753 -4.74 -9.92 22.78
C VAL A 753 -3.96 -10.91 23.66
N LEU A 754 -2.78 -11.36 23.21
CA LEU A 754 -1.93 -12.26 23.97
C LEU A 754 -1.38 -11.61 25.25
N THR A 755 -1.01 -10.33 25.17
CA THR A 755 -0.57 -9.54 26.32
C THR A 755 -1.68 -9.42 27.36
N ILE A 756 -2.90 -9.07 26.94
CA ILE A 756 -4.08 -9.01 27.83
C ILE A 756 -4.33 -10.39 28.47
N SER A 757 -4.24 -11.47 27.69
CA SER A 757 -4.47 -12.84 28.14
C SER A 757 -3.45 -13.31 29.19
N LYS A 758 -2.19 -12.84 29.15
CA LYS A 758 -1.17 -13.10 30.19
C LYS A 758 -1.49 -12.44 31.53
N HIS A 759 -2.25 -11.35 31.54
CA HIS A 759 -2.57 -10.57 32.74
C HIS A 759 -3.97 -10.89 33.32
N LEU A 760 -4.78 -11.68 32.61
CA LEU A 760 -6.07 -12.17 33.10
C LEU A 760 -5.87 -13.33 34.10
N PRO A 761 -6.55 -13.34 35.28
CA PRO A 761 -6.49 -14.45 36.21
C PRO A 761 -7.09 -15.72 35.58
N PRO A 762 -6.48 -16.91 35.78
CA PRO A 762 -6.91 -18.13 35.09
C PRO A 762 -8.38 -18.43 35.37
N ALA A 763 -9.14 -18.70 34.31
CA ALA A 763 -10.57 -18.99 34.40
C ALA A 763 -10.80 -20.12 35.43
N ARG A 764 -11.60 -19.83 36.48
CA ARG A 764 -11.97 -20.81 37.50
C ARG A 764 -12.62 -22.00 36.81
N LYS A 765 -11.90 -23.13 36.69
CA LYS A 765 -12.47 -24.41 36.27
C LYS A 765 -13.76 -24.65 37.05
N LYS A 766 -14.91 -24.60 36.37
CA LYS A 766 -16.21 -24.97 36.95
C LYS A 766 -16.07 -26.41 37.43
N LYS A 767 -15.87 -26.61 38.74
CA LYS A 767 -15.94 -27.93 39.36
C LYS A 767 -17.30 -28.50 38.99
N SER A 768 -17.29 -29.60 38.23
CA SER A 768 -18.48 -30.41 38.04
C SER A 768 -19.04 -30.74 39.42
N LYS A 769 -20.21 -30.18 39.73
CA LYS A 769 -20.97 -30.61 40.91
C LYS A 769 -21.46 -32.02 40.58
N LYS A 770 -20.72 -33.02 41.06
CA LYS A 770 -21.32 -34.32 41.37
C LYS A 770 -22.48 -34.06 42.33
N ARG A 771 -23.70 -34.26 41.85
CA ARG A 771 -24.83 -34.79 42.62
C ARG A 771 -25.58 -35.77 41.75
#